data_AF-A0A3P6D4I0-F1
#
_entry.id   AF-A0A3P6D4I0-F1
#
_cell.length_a   1.000
_cell.length_b   1.000
_cell.length_c   1.000
_cell.angle_alpha   90.00
_cell.angle_beta   90.00
_cell.angle_gamma   90.00
#
_symmetry.space_group_name_H-M   'P 1'
#
loop_
_entity.id
_entity.type
_entity.pdbx_description
1 polymer ?
#
loop_
_entity_poly.entity_id
_entity_poly.type
_entity_poly.pdbx_seq_one_letter_code
_entity_poly.pdbx_strand_id
1 'polypeptide(L)'
;MVGKHQNHHHHTPHRPRSKTLIFTLLLFSFSLLVILYTFSSSSLHSVSYPNQSDRTETSFVPSLEKFLIHKAPKLSIRDDTVNGERDDDDPRKLDEMVFERENRLLNEDPVYPVGYPVKVYVYEMPKKFTLDLLWLFHNTYKETSNATSNGSPVYRLIEQHSVDYWLWADLISPESERRLKSVVRVHQQHEADFFYVPFFTTISFFLLEKQQCKSLYREALKWVTDQPAWKRSEGRDHIFPIHHPWSFKTVRKFVKNAIWLLPDMDSTGNWYKPGQVSLEKDLILPYVPNVDRCDAKCLSESAPKRTTLLFFRGRLKRNAGGKIRAKLGAELSGVKDVIITEGTAGEGGKLAAQGGMRRSLFCLCPAGDTPSSARLFDAIVSGCIPVIVSDELELPFEGVLDYKKVAVIVSSSDAIQPGWLINHLRSLTPSQVKEFQNRLVQYSRHFLYSSPAQPLGPEDLTWRMIAGKLVNIKLHTRRSQRVVKGSRIAHRHFLMCQNTGGNLIFYQGSRKMEGRYYLVFISFCIIHIVQAQQGFISLDCGLPTNDSPYIEPVTGLVFSSDADHIQSGKSGRIQKDLETLHIKPYLFLRYFPDGVRNCYTLDVLQNIKYLIKAVFVYGNYDGPNKWARVDLEGKVNGTVEEVIHVPRSNSLQICLVKTGNSLPFVSALELRLLRNDTYVVPDVSLKKLFRRYYRQSDRLIRYPDDVFDRIWSPFFLPEWKQITTTLLR
;
A
#
# COMPACT_ATOMS: atom_id res chain seq x y z
N MET A 1 70.37 53.15 64.19
CA MET A 1 69.74 54.37 64.76
C MET A 1 68.44 54.64 64.04
N VAL A 2 67.34 54.70 64.80
CA VAL A 2 66.12 55.54 64.66
C VAL A 2 65.64 55.92 63.24
N GLY A 3 64.36 55.64 62.94
CA GLY A 3 63.58 56.46 61.98
C GLY A 3 62.44 55.79 61.21
N LYS A 4 61.23 55.81 61.78
CA LYS A 4 59.89 55.82 61.13
C LYS A 4 59.84 56.85 59.97
N HIS A 5 58.94 56.90 58.98
CA HIS A 5 57.64 56.29 58.65
C HIS A 5 57.28 56.74 57.20
N GLN A 6 56.54 55.91 56.45
CA GLN A 6 55.54 56.28 55.40
C GLN A 6 56.08 57.04 54.15
N ASN A 7 55.62 56.88 52.91
CA ASN A 7 54.34 56.43 52.38
C ASN A 7 54.49 55.91 50.94
N HIS A 8 53.52 55.09 50.55
CA HIS A 8 53.16 54.54 49.25
C HIS A 8 53.81 55.09 47.96
N HIS A 9 54.38 54.16 47.18
CA HIS A 9 54.02 53.94 45.77
C HIS A 9 54.41 52.51 45.35
N HIS A 10 53.44 51.58 45.38
CA HIS A 10 53.65 50.25 44.80
C HIS A 10 53.22 50.25 43.34
N HIS A 11 54.23 50.14 42.48
CA HIS A 11 54.12 49.74 41.08
C HIS A 11 53.27 48.47 40.93
N THR A 12 52.20 48.57 40.15
CA THR A 12 51.41 47.44 39.65
C THR A 12 52.09 46.80 38.44
N PRO A 13 52.39 45.49 38.45
CA PRO A 13 52.82 44.79 37.26
C PRO A 13 51.62 44.16 36.54
N HIS A 14 51.54 44.40 35.23
CA HIS A 14 50.60 43.81 34.29
C HIS A 14 50.59 42.27 34.38
N ARG A 15 49.40 41.67 34.50
CA ARG A 15 49.14 40.24 34.19
C ARG A 15 47.95 40.13 33.22
N PRO A 16 47.98 39.19 32.27
CA PRO A 16 47.10 39.23 31.10
C PRO A 16 45.68 38.79 31.48
N ARG A 17 44.69 39.60 31.08
CA ARG A 17 43.27 39.28 31.25
C ARG A 17 42.93 38.06 30.41
N SER A 18 42.56 36.96 31.09
CA SER A 18 42.10 35.71 30.48
C SER A 18 40.84 35.94 29.66
N LYS A 19 41.01 36.16 28.34
CA LYS A 19 39.93 36.23 27.36
C LYS A 19 39.13 34.90 27.31
N THR A 20 39.73 33.81 27.77
CA THR A 20 39.14 32.48 27.87
C THR A 20 38.04 32.43 28.93
N LEU A 21 38.21 33.11 30.07
CA LEU A 21 37.21 33.09 31.16
C LEU A 21 35.93 33.84 30.77
N ILE A 22 36.07 34.95 30.04
CA ILE A 22 34.95 35.75 29.54
C ILE A 22 34.18 34.96 28.46
N PHE A 23 34.90 34.25 27.58
CA PHE A 23 34.28 33.41 26.56
C PHE A 23 33.52 32.22 27.16
N THR A 24 34.07 31.59 28.21
CA THR A 24 33.37 30.51 28.92
C THR A 24 32.14 31.01 29.68
N LEU A 25 32.19 32.20 30.27
CA LEU A 25 31.03 32.82 30.93
C LEU A 25 29.93 33.19 29.92
N LEU A 26 30.30 33.68 28.73
CA LEU A 26 29.35 33.96 27.65
C LEU A 26 28.68 32.68 27.13
N LEU A 27 29.45 31.60 26.94
CA LEU A 27 28.90 30.29 26.56
C LEU A 27 27.96 29.72 27.62
N PHE A 28 28.31 29.85 28.91
CA PHE A 28 27.43 29.41 30.00
C PHE A 28 26.15 30.25 30.06
N SER A 29 26.24 31.56 29.84
CA SER A 29 25.07 32.45 29.80
C SER A 29 24.16 32.14 28.60
N PHE A 30 24.74 31.79 27.45
CA PHE A 30 24.01 31.38 26.26
C PHE A 30 23.34 30.02 26.44
N SER A 31 24.03 29.03 27.03
CA SER A 31 23.41 27.76 27.39
C SER A 31 22.30 27.91 28.43
N LEU A 32 22.44 28.81 29.42
CA LEU A 32 21.38 29.08 30.39
C LEU A 32 20.17 29.77 29.75
N LEU A 33 20.40 30.68 28.79
CA LEU A 33 19.33 31.30 27.99
C LEU A 33 18.61 30.29 27.12
N VAL A 34 19.33 29.36 26.48
CA VAL A 34 18.72 28.27 25.70
C VAL A 34 17.91 27.34 26.61
N ILE A 35 18.42 26.99 27.79
CA ILE A 35 17.69 26.18 28.76
C ILE A 35 16.42 26.90 29.25
N LEU A 36 16.52 28.18 29.62
CA LEU A 36 15.36 28.99 30.01
C LEU A 36 14.37 29.17 28.86
N TYR A 37 14.82 29.24 27.61
CA TYR A 37 13.96 29.27 26.42
C TYR A 37 13.28 27.92 26.15
N THR A 38 13.96 26.80 26.41
CA THR A 38 13.34 25.46 26.35
C THR A 38 12.35 25.21 27.48
N PHE A 39 12.53 25.82 28.66
CA PHE A 39 11.58 25.74 29.77
C PHE A 39 10.44 26.77 29.69
N SER A 40 10.63 27.92 29.01
CA SER A 40 9.56 28.90 28.76
C SER A 40 8.70 28.55 27.55
N SER A 41 9.22 27.77 26.59
CA SER A 41 8.42 27.17 25.50
C SER A 41 7.66 25.90 25.93
N SER A 42 7.86 25.43 27.16
CA SER A 42 6.99 24.46 27.82
C SER A 42 5.90 25.12 28.69
N SER A 43 5.36 26.28 28.28
CA SER A 43 3.98 26.56 28.64
C SER A 43 3.11 25.61 27.81
N LEU A 44 2.80 24.45 28.39
CA LEU A 44 1.53 23.82 28.07
C LEU A 44 0.47 24.90 28.33
N HIS A 45 -0.02 25.54 27.27
CA HIS A 45 -1.36 26.05 27.32
C HIS A 45 -2.24 24.84 27.60
N SER A 46 -2.56 24.66 28.89
CA SER A 46 -3.76 23.96 29.30
C SER A 46 -4.90 24.74 28.67
N VAL A 47 -5.24 24.37 27.44
CA VAL A 47 -6.53 24.70 26.86
C VAL A 47 -7.52 24.02 27.79
N SER A 48 -8.06 24.79 28.74
CA SER A 48 -9.27 24.41 29.42
C SER A 48 -10.36 24.40 28.35
N TYR A 49 -10.54 23.25 27.71
CA TYR A 49 -11.73 23.01 26.92
C TYR A 49 -12.92 23.27 27.84
N PRO A 50 -13.92 24.07 27.42
CA PRO A 50 -15.14 24.16 28.18
C PRO A 50 -15.65 22.75 28.41
N ASN A 51 -15.94 22.47 29.68
CA ASN A 51 -16.44 21.21 30.20
C ASN A 51 -17.86 20.96 29.65
N GLN A 52 -17.97 20.65 28.36
CA GLN A 52 -19.08 19.90 27.82
C GLN A 52 -18.59 18.48 27.68
N SER A 53 -19.11 17.60 28.52
CA SER A 53 -18.97 16.15 28.42
C SER A 53 -19.67 15.66 27.15
N ASP A 54 -19.11 15.99 25.99
CA ASP A 54 -19.67 15.58 24.71
C ASP A 54 -19.27 14.12 24.48
N ARG A 55 -20.06 13.22 25.11
CA ARG A 55 -19.86 11.78 25.09
C ARG A 55 -19.81 11.32 23.63
N THR A 56 -18.67 10.76 23.26
CA THR A 56 -18.50 10.06 21.98
C THR A 56 -19.38 8.82 21.98
N GLU A 57 -20.28 8.70 21.02
CA GLU A 57 -21.14 7.53 20.85
C GLU A 57 -20.44 6.51 19.94
N THR A 58 -20.34 5.26 20.37
CA THR A 58 -19.70 4.16 19.62
C THR A 58 -20.69 3.06 19.25
N SER A 59 -21.93 3.15 19.73
CA SER A 59 -23.01 2.22 19.41
C SER A 59 -23.80 2.72 18.20
N PHE A 60 -24.02 1.84 17.23
CA PHE A 60 -24.67 2.18 15.96
C PHE A 60 -26.11 2.68 16.15
N VAL A 61 -26.94 1.95 16.91
CA VAL A 61 -28.36 2.28 17.07
C VAL A 61 -28.58 3.64 17.77
N PRO A 62 -27.96 3.92 18.94
CA PRO A 62 -28.05 5.24 19.58
C PRO A 62 -27.49 6.37 18.70
N SER A 63 -26.37 6.15 18.00
CA SER A 63 -25.81 7.14 17.08
C SER A 63 -26.79 7.44 15.94
N LEU A 64 -27.40 6.40 15.37
CA LEU A 64 -28.37 6.52 14.29
C LEU A 64 -29.62 7.29 14.74
N GLU A 65 -30.17 6.95 15.90
CA GLU A 65 -31.33 7.64 16.47
C GLU A 65 -31.05 9.14 16.69
N LYS A 66 -29.91 9.46 17.32
CA LYS A 66 -29.47 10.85 17.50
C LYS A 66 -29.33 11.57 16.15
N PHE A 67 -28.74 10.90 15.17
CA PHE A 67 -28.55 11.43 13.82
C PHE A 67 -29.89 11.73 13.11
N LEU A 68 -30.82 10.77 13.09
CA LEU A 68 -32.11 10.91 12.39
C LEU A 68 -32.97 12.01 13.00
N ILE A 69 -32.96 12.16 14.33
CA ILE A 69 -33.78 13.17 15.02
C ILE A 69 -33.17 14.57 14.89
N HIS A 70 -31.84 14.71 15.05
CA HIS A 70 -31.23 16.04 15.24
C HIS A 70 -30.44 16.56 14.04
N LYS A 71 -29.91 15.67 13.18
CA LYS A 71 -29.01 16.02 12.07
C LYS A 71 -29.69 15.89 10.71
N ALA A 72 -30.38 14.77 10.46
CA ALA A 72 -31.01 14.52 9.17
C ALA A 72 -31.97 15.63 8.69
N PRO A 73 -32.80 16.26 9.55
CA PRO A 73 -33.69 17.34 9.14
C PRO A 73 -32.97 18.62 8.70
N LYS A 74 -31.71 18.80 9.11
CA LYS A 74 -30.88 19.99 8.83
C LYS A 74 -30.01 19.82 7.58
N LEU A 75 -30.09 18.67 6.90
CA LEU A 75 -29.37 18.43 5.66
C LEU A 75 -30.03 19.23 4.53
N SER A 76 -29.57 20.46 4.35
CA SER A 76 -29.83 21.27 3.17
C SER A 76 -28.51 21.85 2.71
N ILE A 77 -27.83 21.14 1.82
CA ILE A 77 -26.57 21.59 1.24
C ILE A 77 -26.69 21.42 -0.25
N ARG A 78 -26.67 22.54 -0.97
CA ARG A 78 -26.72 22.58 -2.42
C ARG A 78 -25.33 22.24 -2.96
N ASP A 79 -25.21 21.17 -3.72
CA ASP A 79 -24.00 20.83 -4.47
C ASP A 79 -24.27 20.85 -6.00
N ASP A 80 -23.25 20.53 -6.80
CA ASP A 80 -23.33 20.46 -8.26
C ASP A 80 -23.64 19.03 -8.76
N THR A 81 -24.37 18.22 -7.99
CA THR A 81 -24.86 16.90 -8.42
C THR A 81 -25.90 17.07 -9.53
N VAL A 82 -25.74 16.32 -10.62
CA VAL A 82 -26.65 16.42 -11.78
C VAL A 82 -27.93 15.62 -11.53
N ASN A 83 -29.06 16.33 -11.48
CA ASN A 83 -30.40 15.79 -11.17
C ASN A 83 -31.40 15.83 -12.35
N GLY A 84 -31.00 16.27 -13.55
CA GLY A 84 -31.92 16.56 -14.67
C GLY A 84 -31.34 16.36 -16.09
N GLU A 85 -31.78 17.18 -17.05
CA GLU A 85 -31.29 17.15 -18.45
C GLU A 85 -29.80 17.44 -18.53
N ARG A 86 -29.13 16.69 -19.40
CA ARG A 86 -27.68 16.51 -19.43
C ARG A 86 -27.11 17.19 -20.64
N ASP A 87 -26.01 17.91 -20.46
CA ASP A 87 -25.16 18.27 -21.57
C ASP A 87 -24.16 17.11 -21.79
N ASP A 88 -24.12 16.56 -23.00
CA ASP A 88 -23.15 15.52 -23.35
C ASP A 88 -21.70 16.00 -23.19
N ASP A 89 -21.51 17.32 -23.09
CA ASP A 89 -20.24 18.00 -22.88
C ASP A 89 -19.80 18.14 -21.41
N ASP A 90 -20.69 17.89 -20.44
CA ASP A 90 -20.39 18.03 -19.00
C ASP A 90 -19.13 17.27 -18.53
N PRO A 91 -18.87 16.02 -18.97
CA PRO A 91 -17.66 15.31 -18.57
C PRO A 91 -16.38 15.98 -19.07
N ARG A 92 -16.42 16.61 -20.25
CA ARG A 92 -15.26 17.30 -20.83
C ARG A 92 -14.97 18.59 -20.09
N LYS A 93 -16.00 19.42 -19.87
CA LYS A 93 -15.91 20.65 -19.08
C LYS A 93 -15.34 20.37 -17.68
N LEU A 94 -15.84 19.33 -17.03
CA LEU A 94 -15.35 18.92 -15.71
C LEU A 94 -13.88 18.45 -15.75
N ASP A 95 -13.45 17.72 -16.79
CA ASP A 95 -12.06 17.30 -16.93
C ASP A 95 -11.11 18.49 -17.13
N GLU A 96 -11.52 19.48 -17.93
CA GLU A 96 -10.79 20.73 -18.14
C GLU A 96 -10.62 21.49 -16.80
N MET A 97 -11.70 21.69 -16.03
CA MET A 97 -11.63 22.34 -14.71
C MET A 97 -10.73 21.60 -13.71
N VAL A 98 -10.80 20.26 -13.69
CA VAL A 98 -9.92 19.44 -12.84
C VAL A 98 -8.46 19.60 -13.27
N PHE A 99 -8.18 19.60 -14.57
CA PHE A 99 -6.83 19.78 -15.11
C PHE A 99 -6.27 21.17 -14.80
N GLU A 100 -7.07 22.22 -14.92
CA GLU A 100 -6.70 23.59 -14.53
C GLU A 100 -6.35 23.68 -13.03
N ARG A 101 -7.18 23.07 -12.16
CA ARG A 101 -6.87 22.97 -10.73
C ARG A 101 -5.56 22.24 -10.48
N GLU A 102 -5.32 21.11 -11.14
CA GLU A 102 -4.10 20.33 -10.95
C GLU A 102 -2.85 21.07 -11.41
N ASN A 103 -2.90 21.78 -12.54
CA ASN A 103 -1.79 22.61 -13.00
C ASN A 103 -1.51 23.78 -12.05
N ARG A 104 -2.56 24.39 -11.49
CA ARG A 104 -2.41 25.42 -10.47
C ARG A 104 -1.68 24.88 -9.24
N LEU A 105 -2.12 23.75 -8.72
CA LEU A 105 -1.49 23.09 -7.56
C LEU A 105 -0.03 22.71 -7.85
N LEU A 106 0.28 22.22 -9.06
CA LEU A 106 1.65 21.90 -9.45
C LEU A 106 2.59 23.11 -9.39
N ASN A 107 2.08 24.31 -9.68
CA ASN A 107 2.86 25.55 -9.68
C ASN A 107 2.92 26.23 -8.30
N GLU A 108 1.86 26.10 -7.51
CA GLU A 108 1.69 26.85 -6.24
C GLU A 108 1.99 26.03 -4.98
N ASP A 109 1.84 24.71 -5.03
CA ASP A 109 1.99 23.82 -3.87
C ASP A 109 3.26 22.94 -4.00
N PRO A 110 4.33 23.23 -3.24
CA PRO A 110 5.57 22.46 -3.30
C PRO A 110 5.44 21.02 -2.79
N VAL A 111 4.31 20.66 -2.17
CA VAL A 111 4.02 19.32 -1.62
C VAL A 111 3.13 18.49 -2.56
N TYR A 112 2.59 19.08 -3.64
CA TYR A 112 1.82 18.35 -4.67
C TYR A 112 2.69 17.28 -5.36
N PRO A 113 2.15 16.07 -5.72
CA PRO A 113 0.76 15.63 -5.62
C PRO A 113 0.38 15.00 -4.26
N VAL A 114 1.23 15.12 -3.25
CA VAL A 114 0.98 14.55 -1.91
C VAL A 114 0.11 15.54 -1.11
N GLY A 115 -1.18 15.59 -1.44
CA GLY A 115 -2.14 16.49 -0.80
C GLY A 115 -2.80 15.89 0.43
N TYR A 116 -2.75 16.61 1.55
CA TYR A 116 -3.56 16.36 2.75
C TYR A 116 -4.13 17.70 3.25
N PRO A 117 -5.41 17.81 3.63
CA PRO A 117 -6.43 16.75 3.68
C PRO A 117 -6.89 16.28 2.29
N VAL A 118 -7.41 15.06 2.23
CA VAL A 118 -8.07 14.54 1.03
C VAL A 118 -9.40 15.27 0.83
N LYS A 119 -9.66 15.75 -0.38
CA LYS A 119 -10.93 16.39 -0.73
C LYS A 119 -11.93 15.35 -1.26
N VAL A 120 -13.05 15.19 -0.58
CA VAL A 120 -14.07 14.19 -0.95
C VAL A 120 -15.37 14.88 -1.30
N TYR A 121 -15.85 14.63 -2.51
CA TYR A 121 -17.20 14.99 -2.91
C TYR A 121 -18.17 13.90 -2.46
N VAL A 122 -19.28 14.26 -1.83
CA VAL A 122 -20.30 13.30 -1.39
C VAL A 122 -21.54 13.54 -2.22
N TYR A 123 -21.91 12.56 -3.07
CA TYR A 123 -23.08 12.68 -3.92
C TYR A 123 -24.37 12.88 -3.13
N GLU A 124 -25.20 13.83 -3.58
CA GLU A 124 -26.58 13.94 -3.14
C GLU A 124 -27.48 12.92 -3.87
N MET A 125 -27.39 11.66 -3.46
CA MET A 125 -28.22 10.59 -4.04
C MET A 125 -29.69 10.70 -3.60
N PRO A 126 -30.65 10.27 -4.45
CA PRO A 126 -32.05 10.16 -4.05
C PRO A 126 -32.23 9.41 -2.72
N LYS A 127 -33.14 9.91 -1.86
CA LYS A 127 -33.32 9.44 -0.47
C LYS A 127 -33.55 7.93 -0.33
N LYS A 128 -34.12 7.27 -1.35
CA LYS A 128 -34.31 5.81 -1.43
C LYS A 128 -33.02 4.99 -1.32
N PHE A 129 -31.86 5.59 -1.59
CA PHE A 129 -30.54 4.97 -1.44
C PHE A 129 -29.87 5.31 -0.09
N THR A 130 -30.37 6.33 0.61
CA THR A 130 -29.76 6.90 1.82
C THR A 130 -30.74 6.92 2.98
N LEU A 131 -31.37 8.07 3.24
CA LEU A 131 -32.19 8.33 4.42
C LEU A 131 -33.37 7.37 4.57
N ASP A 132 -34.02 6.97 3.47
CA ASP A 132 -35.21 6.09 3.55
C ASP A 132 -34.81 4.69 4.03
N LEU A 133 -33.61 4.22 3.70
CA LEU A 133 -33.09 2.95 4.21
C LEU A 133 -32.70 3.04 5.69
N LEU A 134 -32.14 4.18 6.12
CA LEU A 134 -31.86 4.40 7.54
C LEU A 134 -33.13 4.44 8.38
N TRP A 135 -34.18 5.12 7.88
CA TRP A 135 -35.50 5.12 8.51
C TRP A 135 -36.15 3.74 8.51
N LEU A 136 -36.04 3.00 7.40
CA LEU A 136 -36.53 1.62 7.33
C LEU A 136 -35.89 0.77 8.43
N PHE A 137 -34.56 0.80 8.56
CA PHE A 137 -33.87 0.08 9.63
C PHE A 137 -34.32 0.57 11.02
N HIS A 138 -34.33 1.88 11.27
CA HIS A 138 -34.71 2.44 12.56
C HIS A 138 -36.13 2.03 12.99
N ASN A 139 -37.06 1.98 12.05
CA ASN A 139 -38.46 1.63 12.33
C ASN A 139 -38.65 0.12 12.52
N THR A 140 -37.87 -0.72 11.85
CA THR A 140 -38.10 -2.18 11.85
C THR A 140 -37.11 -2.99 12.69
N TYR A 141 -35.98 -2.43 13.17
CA TYR A 141 -34.92 -3.24 13.79
C TYR A 141 -35.40 -4.00 15.04
N LYS A 142 -36.27 -3.42 15.86
CA LYS A 142 -36.87 -4.09 17.03
C LYS A 142 -37.79 -5.26 16.63
N GLU A 143 -38.38 -5.17 15.45
CA GLU A 143 -39.29 -6.18 14.87
C GLU A 143 -38.54 -7.25 14.08
N THR A 144 -37.25 -7.04 13.77
CA THR A 144 -36.39 -8.06 13.14
C THR A 144 -35.97 -9.15 14.13
N SER A 145 -36.96 -9.87 14.66
CA SER A 145 -36.78 -11.19 15.29
C SER A 145 -36.34 -12.26 14.27
N ASN A 146 -36.45 -11.94 12.97
CA ASN A 146 -36.00 -12.79 11.87
C ASN A 146 -34.51 -13.13 11.99
N ALA A 147 -34.25 -14.42 12.11
CA ALA A 147 -32.94 -14.97 11.91
C ALA A 147 -32.70 -15.17 10.41
N THR A 148 -31.49 -14.86 9.94
CA THR A 148 -31.00 -15.36 8.65
C THR A 148 -31.11 -16.89 8.61
N SER A 149 -31.02 -17.52 7.43
CA SER A 149 -31.08 -18.98 7.27
C SER A 149 -30.09 -19.76 8.15
N ASN A 150 -29.07 -19.08 8.67
CA ASN A 150 -28.07 -19.66 9.55
C ASN A 150 -28.38 -19.44 11.05
N GLY A 151 -29.40 -18.67 11.43
CA GLY A 151 -29.79 -18.39 12.82
C GLY A 151 -29.32 -17.04 13.38
N SER A 152 -28.64 -16.19 12.60
CA SER A 152 -28.12 -14.90 13.09
C SER A 152 -29.18 -13.79 12.97
N PRO A 153 -29.39 -12.96 14.02
CA PRO A 153 -30.33 -11.83 13.98
C PRO A 153 -29.92 -10.82 12.90
N VAL A 154 -30.88 -10.42 12.07
CA VAL A 154 -30.62 -9.53 10.93
C VAL A 154 -30.07 -8.16 11.37
N TYR A 155 -30.65 -7.52 12.39
CA TYR A 155 -30.19 -6.21 12.84
C TYR A 155 -28.73 -6.21 13.31
N ARG A 156 -28.26 -7.30 13.94
CA ARG A 156 -26.86 -7.44 14.36
C ARG A 156 -25.90 -7.52 13.18
N LEU A 157 -26.31 -8.14 12.08
CA LEU A 157 -25.49 -8.17 10.86
C LEU A 157 -25.42 -6.79 10.21
N ILE A 158 -26.51 -6.02 10.26
CA ILE A 158 -26.51 -4.64 9.80
C ILE A 158 -25.58 -3.79 10.66
N GLU A 159 -25.69 -3.87 12.00
CA GLU A 159 -24.78 -3.20 12.96
C GLU A 159 -23.31 -3.51 12.66
N GLN A 160 -22.97 -4.80 12.54
CA GLN A 160 -21.62 -5.28 12.29
C GLN A 160 -21.00 -4.73 11.00
N HIS A 161 -21.83 -4.45 9.99
CA HIS A 161 -21.43 -3.96 8.66
C HIS A 161 -21.82 -2.50 8.39
N SER A 162 -22.16 -1.72 9.43
CA SER A 162 -22.61 -0.32 9.34
C SER A 162 -21.50 0.71 9.03
N VAL A 163 -20.40 0.26 8.42
CA VAL A 163 -19.22 1.09 8.13
C VAL A 163 -19.56 2.22 7.15
N ASP A 164 -20.49 1.98 6.23
CA ASP A 164 -21.07 2.96 5.32
C ASP A 164 -21.73 4.13 6.06
N TYR A 165 -22.43 3.86 7.16
CA TYR A 165 -23.03 4.89 8.03
C TYR A 165 -21.99 5.74 8.74
N TRP A 166 -20.98 5.13 9.38
CA TRP A 166 -20.01 5.88 10.18
C TRP A 166 -19.21 6.87 9.33
N LEU A 167 -18.72 6.43 8.17
CA LEU A 167 -17.99 7.30 7.25
C LEU A 167 -18.88 8.39 6.66
N TRP A 168 -20.10 8.04 6.25
CA TRP A 168 -21.03 9.00 5.70
C TRP A 168 -21.45 10.05 6.73
N ALA A 169 -21.86 9.63 7.93
CA ALA A 169 -22.34 10.52 8.99
C ALA A 169 -21.29 11.54 9.43
N ASP A 170 -20.00 11.17 9.46
CA ASP A 170 -18.91 12.13 9.65
C ASP A 170 -18.82 13.12 8.49
N LEU A 171 -18.75 12.64 7.24
CA LEU A 171 -18.61 13.49 6.06
C LEU A 171 -19.74 14.52 5.89
N ILE A 172 -20.97 14.16 6.25
CA ILE A 172 -22.13 15.04 6.12
C ILE A 172 -22.40 15.91 7.35
N SER A 173 -21.66 15.73 8.44
CA SER A 173 -21.78 16.59 9.61
C SER A 173 -21.17 17.98 9.35
N PRO A 174 -21.68 19.05 9.98
CA PRO A 174 -21.09 20.39 9.87
C PRO A 174 -19.60 20.39 10.26
N GLU A 175 -18.77 21.17 9.57
CA GLU A 175 -17.33 21.20 9.83
C GLU A 175 -16.99 21.58 11.29
N SER A 176 -17.82 22.40 11.93
CA SER A 176 -17.68 22.77 13.35
C SER A 176 -17.86 21.61 14.32
N GLU A 177 -18.56 20.55 13.91
CA GLU A 177 -18.79 19.34 14.71
C GLU A 177 -17.77 18.23 14.40
N ARG A 178 -17.05 18.34 13.26
CA ARG A 178 -16.10 17.32 12.80
C ARG A 178 -14.74 17.49 13.46
N ARG A 179 -14.17 16.37 13.90
CA ARG A 179 -12.83 16.34 14.51
C ARG A 179 -11.73 15.93 13.54
N LEU A 180 -12.08 15.21 12.47
CA LEU A 180 -11.10 14.72 11.51
C LEU A 180 -10.51 15.86 10.68
N LYS A 181 -9.20 15.83 10.51
CA LYS A 181 -8.44 16.73 9.62
C LYS A 181 -7.82 15.99 8.45
N SER A 182 -8.10 14.69 8.30
CA SER A 182 -7.65 13.83 7.19
C SER A 182 -8.44 13.99 5.91
N VAL A 183 -9.67 14.44 6.04
CA VAL A 183 -10.62 14.55 4.96
C VAL A 183 -11.42 15.83 5.11
N VAL A 184 -11.68 16.48 3.99
CA VAL A 184 -12.58 17.63 3.90
C VAL A 184 -13.65 17.29 2.86
N ARG A 185 -14.91 17.60 3.19
CA ARG A 185 -15.99 17.48 2.21
C ARG A 185 -15.94 18.69 1.29
N VAL A 186 -15.98 18.48 -0.01
CA VAL A 186 -16.16 19.55 -1.00
C VAL A 186 -17.55 19.48 -1.63
N HIS A 187 -18.01 20.61 -2.14
CA HIS A 187 -19.36 20.78 -2.70
C HIS A 187 -19.36 21.07 -4.20
N GLN A 188 -18.18 21.08 -4.81
CA GLN A 188 -17.99 21.25 -6.24
C GLN A 188 -17.20 20.05 -6.78
N GLN A 189 -17.67 19.41 -7.84
CA GLN A 189 -17.07 18.18 -8.36
C GLN A 189 -15.60 18.39 -8.80
N HIS A 190 -15.23 19.56 -9.32
CA HIS A 190 -13.88 19.84 -9.80
C HIS A 190 -12.85 20.02 -8.66
N GLU A 191 -13.31 20.32 -7.45
CA GLU A 191 -12.45 20.44 -6.26
C GLU A 191 -12.10 19.08 -5.62
N ALA A 192 -12.81 18.02 -6.02
CA ALA A 192 -12.71 16.71 -5.41
C ALA A 192 -11.45 15.95 -5.84
N ASP A 193 -10.89 15.18 -4.92
CA ASP A 193 -9.91 14.13 -5.21
C ASP A 193 -10.60 12.77 -5.36
N PHE A 194 -11.68 12.53 -4.60
CA PHE A 194 -12.51 11.33 -4.67
C PHE A 194 -14.00 11.63 -4.56
N PHE A 195 -14.82 10.70 -5.03
CA PHE A 195 -16.28 10.76 -5.03
C PHE A 195 -16.85 9.65 -4.15
N TYR A 196 -17.38 9.99 -2.98
CA TYR A 196 -18.06 9.05 -2.10
C TYR A 196 -19.49 8.79 -2.59
N VAL A 197 -19.85 7.52 -2.75
CA VAL A 197 -21.20 7.08 -3.14
C VAL A 197 -21.97 6.64 -1.90
N PRO A 198 -22.88 7.48 -1.36
CA PRO A 198 -23.63 7.13 -0.15
C PRO A 198 -24.78 6.18 -0.52
N PHE A 199 -24.50 4.87 -0.48
CA PHE A 199 -25.52 3.86 -0.64
C PHE A 199 -25.44 2.80 0.46
N PHE A 200 -26.49 2.69 1.29
CA PHE A 200 -26.59 1.69 2.37
C PHE A 200 -26.89 0.29 1.82
N THR A 201 -25.88 -0.31 1.17
CA THR A 201 -26.01 -1.60 0.48
C THR A 201 -26.33 -2.75 1.44
N THR A 202 -25.84 -2.68 2.68
CA THR A 202 -26.08 -3.69 3.72
C THR A 202 -27.53 -3.69 4.17
N ILE A 203 -28.08 -2.51 4.51
CA ILE A 203 -29.48 -2.37 4.95
C ILE A 203 -30.43 -2.86 3.86
N SER A 204 -30.24 -2.37 2.62
CA SER A 204 -31.05 -2.78 1.47
C SER A 204 -30.96 -4.28 1.16
N PHE A 205 -29.82 -4.93 1.40
CA PHE A 205 -29.69 -6.39 1.21
C PHE A 205 -30.52 -7.19 2.22
N PHE A 206 -30.58 -6.72 3.47
CA PHE A 206 -31.19 -7.46 4.57
C PHE A 206 -32.68 -7.16 4.78
N LEU A 207 -33.12 -5.94 4.51
CA LEU A 207 -34.49 -5.50 4.82
C LEU A 207 -35.42 -5.47 3.61
N LEU A 208 -34.89 -5.42 2.38
CA LEU A 208 -35.73 -5.42 1.18
C LEU A 208 -35.89 -6.83 0.62
N GLU A 209 -37.03 -7.04 -0.06
CA GLU A 209 -37.21 -8.25 -0.84
C GLU A 209 -36.17 -8.38 -1.96
N LYS A 210 -35.82 -9.62 -2.31
CA LYS A 210 -34.76 -9.94 -3.27
C LYS A 210 -34.89 -9.21 -4.61
N GLN A 211 -36.10 -9.05 -5.14
CA GLN A 211 -36.30 -8.37 -6.43
C GLN A 211 -36.25 -6.84 -6.29
N GLN A 212 -36.85 -6.29 -5.23
CA GLN A 212 -36.76 -4.86 -4.92
C GLN A 212 -35.31 -4.43 -4.71
N CYS A 213 -34.54 -5.18 -3.93
CA CYS A 213 -33.11 -4.95 -3.70
C CYS A 213 -32.32 -4.95 -5.03
N LYS A 214 -32.56 -5.94 -5.91
CA LYS A 214 -31.93 -5.98 -7.23
C LYS A 214 -32.33 -4.81 -8.13
N SER A 215 -33.57 -4.35 -8.07
CA SER A 215 -34.01 -3.14 -8.80
C SER A 215 -33.26 -1.92 -8.29
N LEU A 216 -33.27 -1.71 -6.97
CA LEU A 216 -32.60 -0.61 -6.32
C LEU A 216 -31.10 -0.56 -6.66
N TYR A 217 -30.43 -1.72 -6.73
CA TYR A 217 -29.03 -1.81 -7.14
C TYR A 217 -28.78 -1.38 -8.60
N ARG A 218 -29.69 -1.72 -9.52
CA ARG A 218 -29.58 -1.27 -10.92
C ARG A 218 -29.86 0.21 -11.06
N GLU A 219 -30.83 0.72 -10.31
CA GLU A 219 -31.17 2.14 -10.30
C GLU A 219 -30.03 2.99 -9.71
N ALA A 220 -29.45 2.57 -8.58
CA ALA A 220 -28.28 3.21 -8.00
C ALA A 220 -27.09 3.20 -8.96
N LEU A 221 -26.80 2.03 -9.57
CA LEU A 221 -25.74 1.92 -10.57
C LEU A 221 -25.97 2.90 -11.71
N LYS A 222 -27.16 2.89 -12.32
CA LYS A 222 -27.50 3.79 -13.43
C LYS A 222 -27.32 5.25 -13.03
N TRP A 223 -27.86 5.63 -11.87
CA TRP A 223 -27.78 7.00 -11.37
C TRP A 223 -26.34 7.47 -11.22
N VAL A 224 -25.46 6.65 -10.61
CA VAL A 224 -24.05 7.00 -10.42
C VAL A 224 -23.32 7.03 -11.77
N THR A 225 -23.57 6.05 -12.65
CA THR A 225 -22.88 5.96 -13.94
C THR A 225 -23.25 7.08 -14.91
N ASP A 226 -24.40 7.71 -14.69
CA ASP A 226 -24.88 8.83 -15.49
C ASP A 226 -24.19 10.16 -15.11
N GLN A 227 -23.48 10.23 -13.97
CA GLN A 227 -22.82 11.44 -13.47
C GLN A 227 -21.57 11.84 -14.30
N PRO A 228 -21.29 13.14 -14.50
CA PRO A 228 -20.13 13.61 -15.26
C PRO A 228 -18.79 13.09 -14.71
N ALA A 229 -18.59 13.15 -13.39
CA ALA A 229 -17.37 12.63 -12.77
C ALA A 229 -17.17 11.12 -13.00
N TRP A 230 -18.24 10.32 -12.98
CA TRP A 230 -18.13 8.89 -13.32
C TRP A 230 -17.67 8.69 -14.76
N LYS A 231 -18.29 9.40 -15.70
CA LYS A 231 -17.94 9.32 -17.13
C LYS A 231 -16.51 9.79 -17.39
N ARG A 232 -16.02 10.79 -16.63
CA ARG A 232 -14.65 11.32 -16.70
C ARG A 232 -13.61 10.27 -16.30
N SER A 233 -13.85 9.53 -15.21
CA SER A 233 -12.85 8.66 -14.59
C SER A 233 -13.08 7.15 -14.81
N GLU A 234 -14.16 6.78 -15.49
CA GLU A 234 -14.67 5.40 -15.55
C GLU A 234 -14.88 4.78 -14.14
N GLY A 235 -15.19 5.62 -13.16
CA GLY A 235 -15.44 5.24 -11.78
C GLY A 235 -14.20 5.04 -10.91
N ARG A 236 -12.99 5.32 -11.40
CA ARG A 236 -11.73 5.00 -10.68
C ARG A 236 -11.51 5.82 -9.41
N ASP A 237 -12.02 7.04 -9.37
CA ASP A 237 -11.97 7.95 -8.22
C ASP A 237 -13.24 7.86 -7.35
N HIS A 238 -14.11 6.88 -7.61
CA HIS A 238 -15.32 6.63 -6.81
C HIS A 238 -15.06 5.65 -5.67
N ILE A 239 -15.62 5.93 -4.51
CA ILE A 239 -15.55 5.08 -3.32
C ILE A 239 -16.93 4.47 -3.06
N PHE A 240 -17.01 3.15 -3.07
CA PHE A 240 -18.20 2.38 -2.74
C PHE A 240 -18.01 1.63 -1.42
N PRO A 241 -18.83 1.89 -0.39
CA PRO A 241 -18.76 1.16 0.86
C PRO A 241 -19.52 -0.18 0.77
N ILE A 242 -18.89 -1.19 0.16
CA ILE A 242 -19.47 -2.53 -0.08
C ILE A 242 -19.06 -3.52 1.01
N HIS A 243 -19.33 -3.18 2.28
CA HIS A 243 -18.76 -3.91 3.41
C HIS A 243 -19.36 -5.29 3.66
N HIS A 244 -20.61 -5.58 3.26
CA HIS A 244 -21.17 -6.94 3.39
C HIS A 244 -20.90 -7.76 2.11
N PRO A 245 -20.36 -9.00 2.18
CA PRO A 245 -19.93 -9.74 0.98
C PRO A 245 -21.07 -10.12 0.03
N TRP A 246 -22.33 -10.11 0.49
CA TRP A 246 -23.49 -10.31 -0.38
C TRP A 246 -24.12 -9.03 -0.95
N SER A 247 -23.84 -7.86 -0.36
CA SER A 247 -24.49 -6.62 -0.80
C SER A 247 -24.00 -6.19 -2.18
N PHE A 248 -24.82 -5.59 -3.02
CA PHE A 248 -24.43 -5.14 -4.37
C PHE A 248 -23.93 -6.24 -5.35
N LYS A 249 -23.94 -7.53 -4.97
CA LYS A 249 -23.32 -8.66 -5.69
C LYS A 249 -23.68 -8.75 -7.18
N THR A 250 -24.93 -8.45 -7.54
CA THR A 250 -25.42 -8.56 -8.93
C THR A 250 -24.87 -7.50 -9.87
N VAL A 251 -24.39 -6.38 -9.34
CA VAL A 251 -23.96 -5.20 -10.11
C VAL A 251 -22.49 -4.81 -9.90
N ARG A 252 -21.82 -5.37 -8.87
CA ARG A 252 -20.39 -5.15 -8.59
C ARG A 252 -19.47 -5.18 -9.81
N LYS A 253 -19.72 -6.06 -10.79
CA LYS A 253 -18.91 -6.14 -12.02
C LYS A 253 -18.85 -4.83 -12.82
N PHE A 254 -19.86 -3.97 -12.70
CA PHE A 254 -19.97 -2.70 -13.39
C PHE A 254 -19.25 -1.56 -12.66
N VAL A 255 -18.94 -1.74 -11.37
CA VAL A 255 -18.19 -0.77 -10.55
C VAL A 255 -16.81 -1.29 -10.15
N LYS A 256 -16.28 -2.28 -10.89
CA LYS A 256 -15.00 -2.95 -10.56
C LYS A 256 -13.78 -2.03 -10.57
N ASN A 257 -13.86 -0.88 -11.27
CA ASN A 257 -12.78 0.09 -11.33
C ASN A 257 -12.74 1.00 -10.09
N ALA A 258 -13.86 1.10 -9.37
CA ALA A 258 -13.99 1.93 -8.17
C ALA A 258 -13.23 1.31 -6.99
N ILE A 259 -12.97 2.16 -5.99
CA ILE A 259 -12.42 1.80 -4.70
C ILE A 259 -13.54 1.18 -3.87
N TRP A 260 -13.38 -0.06 -3.45
CA TRP A 260 -14.33 -0.74 -2.58
C TRP A 260 -13.81 -0.75 -1.14
N LEU A 261 -14.70 -0.43 -0.20
CA LEU A 261 -14.46 -0.62 1.22
C LEU A 261 -15.06 -1.98 1.62
N LEU A 262 -14.20 -2.92 1.99
CA LEU A 262 -14.51 -4.33 2.16
C LEU A 262 -14.17 -4.81 3.58
N PRO A 263 -14.75 -5.90 4.07
CA PRO A 263 -14.36 -6.50 5.35
C PRO A 263 -13.13 -7.42 5.22
N ASP A 264 -12.89 -7.90 4.00
CA ASP A 264 -11.80 -8.80 3.61
C ASP A 264 -11.66 -8.83 2.07
N MET A 265 -10.59 -9.49 1.61
CA MET A 265 -10.44 -9.89 0.22
C MET A 265 -10.36 -11.41 0.16
N ASP A 266 -11.32 -12.04 -0.52
CA ASP A 266 -11.24 -13.44 -0.86
C ASP A 266 -10.43 -13.64 -2.15
N SER A 267 -9.19 -14.11 -2.00
CA SER A 267 -8.28 -14.41 -3.10
C SER A 267 -8.61 -15.73 -3.81
N THR A 268 -9.44 -16.61 -3.22
CA THR A 268 -9.79 -17.92 -3.81
C THR A 268 -10.84 -17.83 -4.89
N GLY A 269 -11.46 -16.67 -5.10
CA GLY A 269 -12.47 -16.48 -6.13
C GLY A 269 -13.89 -16.88 -5.75
N ASN A 270 -14.15 -17.30 -4.51
CA ASN A 270 -15.46 -17.79 -4.06
C ASN A 270 -16.48 -16.64 -3.89
N TRP A 271 -16.01 -15.49 -3.41
CA TRP A 271 -16.81 -14.31 -3.08
C TRP A 271 -16.62 -13.18 -4.09
N TYR A 272 -15.39 -12.98 -4.56
CA TYR A 272 -15.03 -11.97 -5.54
C TYR A 272 -14.39 -12.65 -6.74
N LYS A 273 -14.86 -12.35 -7.96
CA LYS A 273 -14.22 -12.91 -9.16
C LYS A 273 -12.80 -12.33 -9.31
N PRO A 274 -11.85 -13.08 -9.90
CA PRO A 274 -10.52 -12.56 -10.20
C PRO A 274 -10.55 -11.19 -10.87
N GLY A 275 -9.77 -10.26 -10.34
CA GLY A 275 -9.66 -8.88 -10.84
C GLY A 275 -10.80 -7.95 -10.45
N GLN A 276 -11.73 -8.36 -9.59
CA GLN A 276 -12.72 -7.44 -9.02
C GLN A 276 -12.17 -6.67 -7.81
N VAL A 277 -11.31 -7.30 -7.03
CA VAL A 277 -10.70 -6.73 -5.82
C VAL A 277 -9.17 -6.70 -5.95
N SER A 278 -8.53 -5.68 -5.40
CA SER A 278 -7.07 -5.54 -5.32
C SER A 278 -6.66 -4.56 -4.22
N LEU A 279 -5.64 -4.90 -3.44
CA LEU A 279 -5.01 -4.01 -2.45
C LEU A 279 -4.47 -2.71 -3.05
N GLU A 280 -4.24 -2.67 -4.36
CA GLU A 280 -3.80 -1.46 -5.06
C GLU A 280 -4.86 -0.34 -4.96
N LYS A 281 -6.15 -0.69 -5.10
CA LYS A 281 -7.25 0.29 -5.12
C LYS A 281 -8.19 0.17 -3.93
N ASP A 282 -8.50 -1.04 -3.49
CA ASP A 282 -9.52 -1.30 -2.46
C ASP A 282 -8.93 -1.18 -1.07
N LEU A 283 -9.81 -1.09 -0.07
CA LEU A 283 -9.42 -0.97 1.32
C LEU A 283 -10.23 -1.92 2.20
N ILE A 284 -9.54 -2.56 3.13
CA ILE A 284 -10.13 -3.49 4.10
C ILE A 284 -10.37 -2.71 5.38
N LEU A 285 -11.61 -2.75 5.86
CA LEU A 285 -12.08 -2.04 7.05
C LEU A 285 -12.52 -3.03 8.13
N PRO A 286 -12.34 -2.67 9.41
CA PRO A 286 -12.76 -3.54 10.49
C PRO A 286 -14.28 -3.58 10.58
N TYR A 287 -14.81 -4.73 11.01
CA TYR A 287 -16.19 -4.83 11.46
C TYR A 287 -16.43 -3.97 12.69
N VAL A 288 -17.66 -3.50 12.86
CA VAL A 288 -18.09 -2.88 14.12
C VAL A 288 -18.11 -3.97 15.20
N PRO A 289 -17.36 -3.82 16.30
CA PRO A 289 -17.38 -4.79 17.40
C PRO A 289 -18.77 -4.91 18.02
N ASN A 290 -19.17 -6.13 18.37
CA ASN A 290 -20.45 -6.42 19.00
C ASN A 290 -20.37 -6.41 20.54
N VAL A 291 -19.17 -6.25 21.10
CA VAL A 291 -18.89 -6.24 22.54
C VAL A 291 -18.32 -4.90 23.00
N ASP A 292 -18.47 -4.60 24.28
CA ASP A 292 -18.06 -3.32 24.84
C ASP A 292 -16.54 -3.28 25.05
N ARG A 293 -15.94 -2.11 24.81
CA ARG A 293 -14.52 -1.86 24.99
C ARG A 293 -14.09 -2.11 26.44
N CYS A 294 -13.03 -2.87 26.61
CA CYS A 294 -12.27 -3.02 27.83
C CYS A 294 -11.09 -2.05 27.81
N ASP A 295 -11.21 -0.95 28.55
CA ASP A 295 -10.14 0.04 28.72
C ASP A 295 -9.05 -0.46 29.70
N ALA A 296 -8.08 0.41 30.00
CA ALA A 296 -6.98 0.07 30.93
C ALA A 296 -7.49 -0.35 32.32
N LYS A 297 -8.57 0.28 32.80
CA LYS A 297 -9.19 -0.04 34.10
C LYS A 297 -9.83 -1.43 34.06
N CYS A 298 -10.67 -1.68 33.06
CA CYS A 298 -11.26 -2.99 32.83
C CYS A 298 -10.18 -4.09 32.68
N LEU A 299 -9.09 -3.82 31.97
CA LEU A 299 -7.99 -4.78 31.82
C LEU A 299 -7.33 -5.08 33.17
N SER A 300 -7.03 -4.06 33.97
CA SER A 300 -6.45 -4.23 35.30
C SER A 300 -7.35 -5.03 36.24
N GLU A 301 -8.66 -4.79 36.22
CA GLU A 301 -9.65 -5.50 37.05
C GLU A 301 -9.91 -6.95 36.58
N SER A 302 -9.78 -7.19 35.26
CA SER A 302 -10.00 -8.51 34.66
C SER A 302 -8.76 -9.39 34.64
N ALA A 303 -7.55 -8.81 34.63
CA ALA A 303 -6.28 -9.53 34.59
C ALA A 303 -6.18 -10.70 35.60
N PRO A 304 -6.46 -10.52 36.91
CA PRO A 304 -6.38 -11.63 37.87
C PRO A 304 -7.47 -12.71 37.66
N LYS A 305 -8.52 -12.40 36.90
CA LYS A 305 -9.63 -13.31 36.59
C LYS A 305 -9.45 -14.07 35.28
N ARG A 306 -8.38 -13.81 34.53
CA ARG A 306 -8.09 -14.46 33.23
C ARG A 306 -7.44 -15.83 33.43
N THR A 307 -8.25 -16.82 33.80
CA THR A 307 -7.79 -18.20 34.07
C THR A 307 -7.92 -19.13 32.87
N THR A 308 -8.78 -18.81 31.90
CA THR A 308 -8.93 -19.59 30.66
C THR A 308 -7.75 -19.29 29.73
N LEU A 309 -7.07 -20.32 29.24
CA LEU A 309 -5.99 -20.18 28.25
C LEU A 309 -6.54 -19.68 26.92
N LEU A 310 -7.46 -20.44 26.30
CA LEU A 310 -7.97 -20.17 24.96
C LEU A 310 -9.50 -20.24 24.93
N PHE A 311 -10.13 -19.22 24.34
CA PHE A 311 -11.59 -19.14 24.25
C PHE A 311 -12.09 -18.99 22.82
N PHE A 312 -13.14 -19.72 22.51
CA PHE A 312 -13.95 -19.58 21.31
C PHE A 312 -15.42 -19.75 21.64
N ARG A 313 -16.24 -18.80 21.18
CA ARG A 313 -17.69 -18.95 21.15
C ARG A 313 -18.23 -18.54 19.78
N GLY A 314 -18.95 -19.45 19.14
CA GLY A 314 -19.59 -19.22 17.85
C GLY A 314 -19.74 -20.50 17.05
N ARG A 315 -20.23 -20.37 15.82
CA ARG A 315 -20.51 -21.54 14.97
C ARG A 315 -19.24 -22.28 14.56
N LEU A 316 -19.19 -23.57 14.89
CA LEU A 316 -18.14 -24.50 14.52
C LEU A 316 -18.38 -25.11 13.14
N LYS A 317 -19.65 -25.33 12.77
CA LYS A 317 -20.01 -25.76 11.41
C LYS A 317 -20.20 -24.55 10.50
N ARG A 318 -19.32 -24.40 9.51
CA ARG A 318 -19.30 -23.30 8.53
C ARG A 318 -18.87 -23.81 7.14
N ASN A 319 -19.02 -22.95 6.14
CA ASN A 319 -18.74 -23.24 4.73
C ASN A 319 -17.37 -22.66 4.30
N ALA A 320 -16.91 -23.03 3.11
CA ALA A 320 -15.67 -22.52 2.50
C ALA A 320 -14.49 -22.51 3.50
N GLY A 321 -13.87 -21.35 3.75
CA GLY A 321 -12.76 -21.19 4.70
C GLY A 321 -13.11 -21.59 6.14
N GLY A 322 -14.38 -21.48 6.53
CA GLY A 322 -14.86 -21.74 7.88
C GLY A 322 -14.92 -23.21 8.24
N LYS A 323 -14.71 -24.12 7.28
CA LYS A 323 -14.61 -25.58 7.51
C LYS A 323 -13.54 -25.94 8.55
N ILE A 324 -12.50 -25.12 8.71
CA ILE A 324 -11.46 -25.31 9.72
C ILE A 324 -11.99 -25.31 11.15
N ARG A 325 -13.10 -24.61 11.42
CA ARG A 325 -13.66 -24.47 12.77
C ARG A 325 -14.11 -25.80 13.35
N ALA A 326 -14.64 -26.71 12.53
CA ALA A 326 -15.03 -28.04 12.97
C ALA A 326 -13.81 -28.89 13.35
N LYS A 327 -12.70 -28.78 12.59
CA LYS A 327 -11.43 -29.46 12.89
C LYS A 327 -10.80 -28.93 14.17
N LEU A 328 -10.70 -27.60 14.32
CA LEU A 328 -10.23 -26.96 15.54
C LEU A 328 -11.10 -27.32 16.74
N GLY A 329 -12.44 -27.39 16.56
CA GLY A 329 -13.35 -27.81 17.61
C GLY A 329 -13.12 -29.24 18.07
N ALA A 330 -12.80 -30.16 17.16
CA ALA A 330 -12.45 -31.52 17.51
C ALA A 330 -11.09 -31.60 18.23
N GLU A 331 -10.05 -30.96 17.68
CA GLU A 331 -8.69 -30.99 18.25
C GLU A 331 -8.55 -30.31 19.62
N LEU A 332 -9.36 -29.28 19.86
CA LEU A 332 -9.31 -28.51 21.10
C LEU A 332 -10.33 -28.97 22.15
N SER A 333 -11.15 -29.98 21.83
CA SER A 333 -12.16 -30.53 22.74
C SER A 333 -11.48 -31.23 23.92
N GLY A 334 -11.95 -30.95 25.14
CA GLY A 334 -11.45 -31.59 26.36
C GLY A 334 -10.05 -31.12 26.82
N VAL A 335 -9.43 -30.17 26.12
CA VAL A 335 -8.13 -29.62 26.55
C VAL A 335 -8.31 -28.74 27.79
N LYS A 336 -7.47 -28.96 28.81
CA LYS A 336 -7.46 -28.17 30.05
C LYS A 336 -7.29 -26.67 29.75
N ASP A 337 -8.12 -25.86 30.42
CA ASP A 337 -8.18 -24.38 30.32
C ASP A 337 -8.58 -23.85 28.93
N VAL A 338 -9.18 -24.68 28.08
CA VAL A 338 -9.67 -24.29 26.75
C VAL A 338 -11.19 -24.41 26.70
N ILE A 339 -11.85 -23.37 26.18
CA ILE A 339 -13.31 -23.33 26.01
C ILE A 339 -13.62 -23.13 24.54
N ILE A 340 -14.15 -24.17 23.89
CA ILE A 340 -14.69 -24.11 22.53
C ILE A 340 -16.17 -24.43 22.59
N THR A 341 -17.03 -23.45 22.31
CA THR A 341 -18.49 -23.62 22.44
C THR A 341 -19.26 -23.02 21.27
N GLU A 342 -20.41 -23.63 20.97
CA GLU A 342 -21.38 -23.06 20.04
C GLU A 342 -21.95 -21.75 20.59
N GLY A 343 -22.15 -20.80 19.67
CA GLY A 343 -22.66 -19.47 20.02
C GLY A 343 -24.19 -19.41 20.00
N THR A 344 -24.76 -18.60 20.88
CA THR A 344 -26.19 -18.28 20.90
C THR A 344 -26.43 -16.88 20.36
N ALA A 345 -27.59 -16.66 19.74
CA ALA A 345 -28.01 -15.34 19.27
C ALA A 345 -28.55 -14.46 20.42
N GLY A 346 -28.67 -13.15 20.17
CA GLY A 346 -29.28 -12.20 21.10
C GLY A 346 -28.35 -11.73 22.23
N GLU A 347 -28.91 -10.97 23.17
CA GLU A 347 -28.15 -10.26 24.21
C GLU A 347 -27.44 -11.22 25.18
N GLY A 348 -28.10 -12.32 25.58
CA GLY A 348 -27.45 -13.35 26.39
C GLY A 348 -26.24 -13.99 25.69
N GLY A 349 -26.31 -14.15 24.36
CA GLY A 349 -25.18 -14.61 23.55
C GLY A 349 -24.02 -13.62 23.52
N LYS A 350 -24.32 -12.32 23.34
CA LYS A 350 -23.35 -11.22 23.43
C LYS A 350 -22.66 -11.21 24.79
N LEU A 351 -23.41 -11.22 25.89
CA LEU A 351 -22.89 -11.20 27.26
C LEU A 351 -22.02 -12.43 27.56
N ALA A 352 -22.44 -13.61 27.10
CA ALA A 352 -21.65 -14.83 27.26
C ALA A 352 -20.33 -14.77 26.48
N ALA A 353 -20.33 -14.24 25.26
CA ALA A 353 -19.12 -14.03 24.47
C ALA A 353 -18.18 -13.03 25.14
N GLN A 354 -18.68 -11.84 25.51
CA GLN A 354 -17.91 -10.80 26.19
C GLN A 354 -17.32 -11.29 27.52
N GLY A 355 -18.13 -11.94 28.35
CA GLY A 355 -17.69 -12.49 29.63
C GLY A 355 -16.62 -13.58 29.46
N GLY A 356 -16.76 -14.44 28.45
CA GLY A 356 -15.76 -15.45 28.12
C GLY A 356 -14.44 -14.83 27.64
N MET A 357 -14.48 -13.87 26.72
CA MET A 357 -13.30 -13.15 26.23
C MET A 357 -12.56 -12.44 27.38
N ARG A 358 -13.29 -11.79 28.30
CA ARG A 358 -12.69 -11.07 29.44
C ARG A 358 -12.10 -11.98 30.53
N ARG A 359 -12.43 -13.28 30.53
CA ARG A 359 -11.85 -14.31 31.43
C ARG A 359 -10.75 -15.14 30.77
N SER A 360 -10.36 -14.81 29.55
CA SER A 360 -9.42 -15.63 28.78
C SER A 360 -8.16 -14.87 28.43
N LEU A 361 -7.03 -15.57 28.32
CA LEU A 361 -5.77 -14.98 27.85
C LEU A 361 -5.81 -14.77 26.34
N PHE A 362 -6.19 -15.82 25.62
CA PHE A 362 -6.25 -15.86 24.16
C PHE A 362 -7.66 -16.12 23.64
N CYS A 363 -7.98 -15.56 22.47
CA CYS A 363 -9.25 -15.73 21.79
C CYS A 363 -9.04 -16.25 20.38
N LEU A 364 -9.54 -17.45 20.10
CA LEU A 364 -9.40 -18.09 18.81
C LEU A 364 -10.23 -17.34 17.75
N CYS A 365 -9.57 -16.91 16.68
CA CYS A 365 -10.13 -16.15 15.58
C CYS A 365 -9.91 -16.89 14.25
N PRO A 366 -10.57 -18.05 14.05
CA PRO A 366 -10.45 -18.80 12.81
C PRO A 366 -11.30 -18.16 11.71
N ALA A 367 -10.87 -18.35 10.46
CA ALA A 367 -11.58 -17.91 9.25
C ALA A 367 -13.10 -18.18 9.32
N GLY A 368 -13.89 -17.25 8.78
CA GLY A 368 -15.34 -17.38 8.60
C GLY A 368 -15.67 -18.07 7.28
N ASP A 369 -16.88 -17.84 6.75
CA ASP A 369 -17.19 -18.28 5.38
C ASP A 369 -16.37 -17.48 4.34
N THR A 370 -15.90 -16.29 4.74
CA THR A 370 -14.84 -15.50 4.09
C THR A 370 -13.54 -15.59 4.93
N PRO A 371 -12.37 -15.17 4.43
CA PRO A 371 -11.10 -15.25 5.17
C PRO A 371 -11.11 -14.53 6.54
N SER A 372 -12.01 -13.58 6.76
CA SER A 372 -12.12 -12.82 8.01
C SER A 372 -13.19 -13.32 8.99
N SER A 373 -13.16 -12.77 10.20
CA SER A 373 -14.16 -13.01 11.24
C SER A 373 -14.29 -11.77 12.11
N ALA A 374 -15.51 -11.24 12.26
CA ALA A 374 -15.81 -10.09 13.14
C ALA A 374 -15.30 -10.28 14.58
N ARG A 375 -15.24 -11.53 15.05
CA ARG A 375 -14.66 -11.91 16.36
C ARG A 375 -13.26 -11.38 16.61
N LEU A 376 -12.45 -11.18 15.57
CA LEU A 376 -11.12 -10.58 15.71
C LEU A 376 -11.21 -9.24 16.44
N PHE A 377 -12.15 -8.38 16.02
CA PHE A 377 -12.35 -7.06 16.59
C PHE A 377 -12.98 -7.12 17.97
N ASP A 378 -13.90 -8.07 18.22
CA ASP A 378 -14.44 -8.34 19.56
C ASP A 378 -13.35 -8.74 20.56
N ALA A 379 -12.43 -9.61 20.14
CA ALA A 379 -11.30 -10.04 20.96
C ALA A 379 -10.37 -8.87 21.29
N ILE A 380 -10.03 -8.06 20.28
CA ILE A 380 -9.19 -6.87 20.45
C ILE A 380 -9.81 -5.91 21.46
N VAL A 381 -11.08 -5.52 21.27
CA VAL A 381 -11.72 -4.56 22.18
C VAL A 381 -12.03 -5.14 23.55
N SER A 382 -12.08 -6.47 23.70
CA SER A 382 -12.21 -7.14 25.01
C SER A 382 -10.88 -7.34 25.74
N GLY A 383 -9.75 -6.94 25.15
CA GLY A 383 -8.41 -7.17 25.70
C GLY A 383 -8.01 -8.65 25.74
N CYS A 384 -8.62 -9.49 24.91
CA CYS A 384 -8.30 -10.90 24.76
C CYS A 384 -7.38 -11.07 23.54
N ILE A 385 -6.20 -11.68 23.71
CA ILE A 385 -5.19 -11.74 22.64
C ILE A 385 -5.73 -12.59 21.48
N PRO A 386 -5.98 -12.01 20.29
CA PRO A 386 -6.49 -12.77 19.16
C PRO A 386 -5.46 -13.79 18.69
N VAL A 387 -5.92 -15.01 18.45
CA VAL A 387 -5.16 -16.07 17.77
C VAL A 387 -5.78 -16.24 16.39
N ILE A 388 -5.19 -15.60 15.40
CA ILE A 388 -5.69 -15.56 14.02
C ILE A 388 -5.28 -16.84 13.31
N VAL A 389 -6.28 -17.57 12.80
CA VAL A 389 -6.07 -18.80 12.01
C VAL A 389 -6.75 -18.62 10.65
N SER A 390 -6.00 -18.07 9.69
CA SER A 390 -6.43 -17.82 8.32
C SER A 390 -5.22 -17.51 7.44
N ASP A 391 -5.01 -18.28 6.37
CA ASP A 391 -3.83 -18.12 5.50
C ASP A 391 -4.03 -17.06 4.40
N GLU A 392 -5.26 -16.58 4.22
CA GLU A 392 -5.68 -15.68 3.14
C GLU A 392 -6.23 -14.35 3.67
N LEU A 393 -6.13 -14.12 4.99
CA LEU A 393 -6.65 -12.93 5.62
C LEU A 393 -5.71 -11.75 5.43
N GLU A 394 -6.17 -10.79 4.64
CA GLU A 394 -5.63 -9.43 4.60
C GLU A 394 -6.28 -8.61 5.74
N LEU A 395 -5.50 -7.92 6.57
CA LEU A 395 -6.01 -7.26 7.78
C LEU A 395 -6.29 -5.76 7.57
N PRO A 396 -7.30 -5.18 8.26
CA PRO A 396 -7.58 -3.76 8.15
C PRO A 396 -6.39 -2.90 8.59
N PHE A 397 -6.09 -1.88 7.79
CA PHE A 397 -5.02 -0.93 8.09
C PHE A 397 -3.61 -1.52 8.20
N GLU A 398 -3.35 -2.67 7.56
CA GLU A 398 -2.00 -3.16 7.36
C GLU A 398 -1.13 -2.14 6.62
N GLY A 399 0.13 -2.02 7.05
CA GLY A 399 1.04 -0.94 6.67
C GLY A 399 1.03 0.26 7.63
N VAL A 400 -0.04 0.43 8.42
CA VAL A 400 -0.10 1.42 9.52
C VAL A 400 -0.08 0.73 10.88
N LEU A 401 -0.83 -0.36 11.02
CA LEU A 401 -0.92 -1.15 12.24
C LEU A 401 -0.06 -2.41 12.14
N ASP A 402 0.77 -2.65 13.15
CA ASP A 402 1.54 -3.89 13.28
C ASP A 402 0.77 -4.90 14.13
N TYR A 403 0.09 -5.85 13.46
CA TYR A 403 -0.70 -6.88 14.12
C TYR A 403 0.13 -7.90 14.92
N LYS A 404 1.43 -8.05 14.63
CA LYS A 404 2.32 -8.94 15.41
C LYS A 404 2.49 -8.49 16.86
N LYS A 405 2.16 -7.23 17.16
CA LYS A 405 2.18 -6.66 18.52
C LYS A 405 0.89 -6.90 19.32
N VAL A 406 -0.19 -7.31 18.65
CA VAL A 406 -1.52 -7.43 19.27
C VAL A 406 -2.18 -8.79 19.07
N ALA A 407 -1.69 -9.62 18.16
CA ALA A 407 -2.24 -10.93 17.85
C ALA A 407 -1.14 -11.98 17.64
N VAL A 408 -1.50 -13.24 17.89
CA VAL A 408 -0.74 -14.42 17.50
C VAL A 408 -1.31 -14.91 16.17
N ILE A 409 -0.49 -14.95 15.11
CA ILE A 409 -0.91 -15.36 13.77
C ILE A 409 -0.36 -16.75 13.49
N VAL A 410 -1.24 -17.68 13.15
CA VAL A 410 -0.92 -19.10 12.97
C VAL A 410 -1.49 -19.60 11.64
N SER A 411 -0.69 -20.40 10.92
CA SER A 411 -1.15 -21.05 9.69
C SER A 411 -2.29 -22.04 10.00
N SER A 412 -3.21 -22.22 9.05
CA SER A 412 -4.27 -23.21 9.21
C SER A 412 -3.74 -24.62 9.41
N SER A 413 -2.62 -24.96 8.75
CA SER A 413 -1.99 -26.28 8.82
C SER A 413 -1.38 -26.57 10.18
N ASP A 414 -0.73 -25.59 10.81
CA ASP A 414 -0.11 -25.77 12.12
C ASP A 414 -1.16 -25.75 13.23
N ALA A 415 -2.19 -24.91 13.11
CA ALA A 415 -3.26 -24.79 14.09
C ALA A 415 -4.06 -26.09 14.30
N ILE A 416 -4.12 -26.96 13.29
CA ILE A 416 -4.82 -28.25 13.34
C ILE A 416 -3.91 -29.43 13.68
N GLN A 417 -2.60 -29.23 13.86
CA GLN A 417 -1.71 -30.31 14.29
C GLN A 417 -1.97 -30.63 15.78
N PRO A 418 -2.08 -31.92 16.15
CA PRO A 418 -2.38 -32.33 17.52
C PRO A 418 -1.44 -31.68 18.54
N GLY A 419 -2.01 -30.93 19.48
CA GLY A 419 -1.28 -30.25 20.56
C GLY A 419 -0.41 -29.06 20.16
N TRP A 420 -0.13 -28.84 18.88
CA TRP A 420 0.79 -27.79 18.41
C TRP A 420 0.35 -26.40 18.88
N LEU A 421 -0.93 -26.05 18.62
CA LEU A 421 -1.46 -24.72 18.95
C LEU A 421 -1.38 -24.44 20.46
N ILE A 422 -1.74 -25.43 21.28
CA ILE A 422 -1.75 -25.29 22.73
C ILE A 422 -0.33 -25.21 23.29
N ASN A 423 0.58 -26.01 22.77
CA ASN A 423 2.00 -25.95 23.14
C ASN A 423 2.60 -24.59 22.78
N HIS A 424 2.28 -24.05 21.60
CA HIS A 424 2.71 -22.72 21.18
C HIS A 424 2.18 -21.64 22.13
N LEU A 425 0.88 -21.62 22.42
CA LEU A 425 0.29 -20.62 23.33
C LEU A 425 0.83 -20.72 24.77
N ARG A 426 1.11 -21.94 25.25
CA ARG A 426 1.72 -22.17 26.58
C ARG A 426 3.21 -21.80 26.63
N SER A 427 3.90 -21.78 25.49
CA SER A 427 5.31 -21.37 25.41
C SER A 427 5.50 -19.86 25.58
N LEU A 428 4.44 -19.06 25.39
CA LEU A 428 4.50 -17.61 25.58
C LEU A 428 4.63 -17.27 27.06
N THR A 429 5.65 -16.48 27.39
CA THR A 429 5.91 -16.08 28.77
C THR A 429 4.84 -15.11 29.29
N PRO A 430 4.62 -15.06 30.62
CA PRO A 430 3.71 -14.08 31.22
C PRO A 430 4.03 -12.63 30.85
N SER A 431 5.32 -12.31 30.64
CA SER A 431 5.76 -10.99 30.21
C SER A 431 5.29 -10.63 28.80
N GLN A 432 5.41 -11.57 27.85
CA GLN A 432 4.92 -11.40 26.48
C GLN A 432 3.40 -11.25 26.45
N VAL A 433 2.68 -12.10 27.19
CA VAL A 433 1.21 -12.01 27.31
C VAL A 433 0.78 -10.65 27.86
N LYS A 434 1.45 -10.16 28.90
CA LYS A 434 1.19 -8.83 29.46
C LYS A 434 1.49 -7.71 28.46
N GLU A 435 2.56 -7.83 27.67
CA GLU A 435 2.84 -6.87 26.61
C GLU A 435 1.72 -6.83 25.56
N PHE A 436 1.29 -7.98 25.04
CA PHE A 436 0.16 -8.06 24.10
C PHE A 436 -1.09 -7.37 24.67
N GLN A 437 -1.47 -7.67 25.91
CA GLN A 437 -2.63 -7.06 26.56
C GLN A 437 -2.53 -5.54 26.70
N ASN A 438 -1.34 -5.02 27.07
CA ASN A 438 -1.10 -3.58 27.13
C ASN A 438 -1.19 -2.93 25.74
N ARG A 439 -0.70 -3.59 24.69
CA ARG A 439 -0.81 -3.13 23.30
C ARG A 439 -2.27 -3.12 22.84
N LEU A 440 -3.07 -4.10 23.22
CA LEU A 440 -4.51 -4.14 22.89
C LEU A 440 -5.26 -2.91 23.39
N VAL A 441 -4.98 -2.43 24.61
CA VAL A 441 -5.60 -1.20 25.15
C VAL A 441 -5.28 0.02 24.29
N GLN A 442 -4.05 0.11 23.76
CA GLN A 442 -3.61 1.20 22.89
C GLN A 442 -4.24 1.08 21.49
N TYR A 443 -4.33 -0.15 20.97
CA TYR A 443 -4.79 -0.43 19.62
C TYR A 443 -6.31 -0.43 19.49
N SER A 444 -7.06 -0.70 20.56
CA SER A 444 -8.52 -0.88 20.51
C SER A 444 -9.24 0.30 19.85
N ARG A 445 -8.74 1.53 20.04
CA ARG A 445 -9.32 2.75 19.45
C ARG A 445 -9.35 2.74 17.92
N HIS A 446 -8.41 2.03 17.28
CA HIS A 446 -8.30 1.96 15.82
C HIS A 446 -9.42 1.09 15.20
N PHE A 447 -10.20 0.40 16.03
CA PHE A 447 -11.27 -0.51 15.62
C PHE A 447 -12.64 -0.13 16.20
N LEU A 448 -12.76 1.07 16.78
CA LEU A 448 -13.98 1.56 17.40
C LEU A 448 -14.48 2.76 16.60
N TYR A 449 -15.53 2.53 15.79
CA TYR A 449 -16.24 3.60 15.12
C TYR A 449 -16.95 4.49 16.13
N SER A 450 -17.11 5.77 15.78
CA SER A 450 -17.59 6.79 16.69
C SER A 450 -18.26 7.97 16.02
N SER A 451 -19.16 8.62 16.76
CA SER A 451 -19.78 9.89 16.38
C SER A 451 -19.62 10.90 17.54
N PRO A 452 -18.94 12.04 17.33
CA PRO A 452 -18.15 12.37 16.15
C PRO A 452 -16.95 11.42 15.97
N ALA A 453 -16.49 11.23 14.73
CA ALA A 453 -15.34 10.38 14.44
C ALA A 453 -14.08 10.92 15.12
N GLN A 454 -13.26 10.04 15.69
CA GLN A 454 -12.06 10.43 16.44
C GLN A 454 -10.78 10.30 15.61
N PRO A 455 -9.78 11.19 15.83
CA PRO A 455 -8.44 11.00 15.28
C PRO A 455 -7.87 9.63 15.64
N LEU A 456 -7.23 8.98 14.68
CA LEU A 456 -6.75 7.60 14.76
C LEU A 456 -7.86 6.54 15.00
N GLY A 457 -9.13 6.90 14.94
CA GLY A 457 -10.24 5.94 14.81
C GLY A 457 -10.23 5.25 13.43
N PRO A 458 -11.06 4.22 13.24
CA PRO A 458 -11.16 3.53 11.96
C PRO A 458 -11.56 4.47 10.81
N GLU A 459 -12.37 5.49 11.06
CA GLU A 459 -12.74 6.50 10.07
C GLU A 459 -11.52 7.32 9.63
N ASP A 460 -10.70 7.78 10.58
CA ASP A 460 -9.49 8.57 10.27
C ASP A 460 -8.45 7.75 9.51
N LEU A 461 -8.22 6.49 9.95
CA LEU A 461 -7.30 5.58 9.28
C LEU A 461 -7.77 5.23 7.86
N THR A 462 -9.09 5.11 7.65
CA THR A 462 -9.70 4.92 6.33
C THR A 462 -9.27 6.06 5.39
N TRP A 463 -9.46 7.31 5.80
CA TRP A 463 -9.12 8.46 4.97
C TRP A 463 -7.62 8.62 4.74
N ARG A 464 -6.78 8.33 5.74
CA ARG A 464 -5.31 8.33 5.58
C ARG A 464 -4.85 7.30 4.55
N MET A 465 -5.43 6.11 4.55
CA MET A 465 -5.07 5.08 3.55
C MET A 465 -5.61 5.39 2.16
N ILE A 466 -6.80 5.99 2.07
CA ILE A 466 -7.33 6.49 0.80
C ILE A 466 -6.42 7.61 0.24
N ALA A 467 -5.91 8.50 1.09
CA ALA A 467 -4.95 9.54 0.68
C ALA A 467 -3.72 8.92 0.00
N GLY A 468 -3.16 7.85 0.58
CA GLY A 468 -2.01 7.13 0.02
C GLY A 468 -2.26 6.50 -1.36
N LYS A 469 -3.53 6.30 -1.75
CA LYS A 469 -3.91 5.73 -3.05
C LYS A 469 -4.11 6.79 -4.13
N LEU A 470 -4.20 8.07 -3.77
CA LEU A 470 -4.60 9.16 -4.67
C LEU A 470 -3.75 9.24 -5.94
N VAL A 471 -2.42 9.26 -5.79
CA VAL A 471 -1.50 9.38 -6.93
C VAL A 471 -1.68 8.25 -7.92
N ASN A 472 -1.86 7.01 -7.42
CA ASN A 472 -2.04 5.85 -8.27
C ASN A 472 -3.39 5.85 -8.98
N ILE A 473 -4.45 6.30 -8.31
CA ILE A 473 -5.78 6.46 -8.92
C ILE A 473 -5.74 7.51 -10.04
N LYS A 474 -5.13 8.67 -9.79
CA LYS A 474 -4.93 9.72 -10.81
C LYS A 474 -4.15 9.19 -12.01
N LEU A 475 -3.06 8.46 -11.77
CA LEU A 475 -2.26 7.82 -12.82
C LEU A 475 -3.12 6.93 -13.73
N HIS A 476 -3.91 6.01 -13.14
CA HIS A 476 -4.76 5.09 -13.90
C HIS A 476 -5.86 5.83 -14.68
N THR A 477 -6.47 6.85 -14.08
CA THR A 477 -7.47 7.70 -14.75
C THR A 477 -6.87 8.40 -15.98
N ARG A 478 -5.72 9.09 -15.81
CA ARG A 478 -5.04 9.78 -16.93
C ARG A 478 -4.61 8.81 -18.02
N ARG A 479 -4.15 7.61 -17.69
CA ARG A 479 -3.81 6.57 -18.69
C ARG A 479 -5.02 6.14 -19.52
N SER A 480 -6.19 5.96 -18.90
CA SER A 480 -7.42 5.63 -19.65
C SER A 480 -7.88 6.76 -20.57
N GLN A 481 -7.69 8.02 -20.17
CA GLN A 481 -8.11 9.18 -20.95
C GLN A 481 -7.24 9.43 -22.21
N ARG A 482 -5.97 8.99 -22.24
CA ARG A 482 -5.06 9.19 -23.39
C ARG A 482 -5.44 8.40 -24.65
N VAL A 483 -6.25 7.34 -24.51
CA VAL A 483 -6.58 6.45 -25.63
C VAL A 483 -7.78 6.99 -26.40
N VAL A 484 -7.61 7.23 -27.71
CA VAL A 484 -8.68 7.72 -28.59
C VAL A 484 -9.87 6.75 -28.58
N LYS A 485 -11.08 7.25 -28.30
CA LYS A 485 -12.33 6.49 -28.38
C LYS A 485 -12.48 5.90 -29.79
N GLY A 486 -12.56 4.57 -29.90
CA GLY A 486 -12.68 3.85 -31.17
C GLY A 486 -11.41 3.15 -31.66
N SER A 487 -10.23 3.47 -31.11
CA SER A 487 -8.94 2.85 -31.52
C SER A 487 -8.68 1.46 -30.92
N ARG A 488 -9.69 0.76 -30.36
CA ARG A 488 -9.48 -0.55 -29.74
C ARG A 488 -9.37 -1.65 -30.80
N ILE A 489 -8.15 -2.05 -31.15
CA ILE A 489 -7.90 -3.40 -31.70
C ILE A 489 -8.30 -4.40 -30.61
N ALA A 490 -9.17 -5.33 -30.97
CA ALA A 490 -9.69 -6.35 -30.08
C ALA A 490 -8.58 -7.31 -29.63
N HIS A 491 -7.99 -7.07 -28.48
CA HIS A 491 -7.42 -8.15 -27.66
C HIS A 491 -8.11 -8.15 -26.30
N ARG A 492 -9.31 -8.73 -26.29
CA ARG A 492 -9.85 -9.36 -25.09
C ARG A 492 -9.33 -10.80 -25.06
N HIS A 493 -8.35 -11.05 -24.18
CA HIS A 493 -8.43 -12.10 -23.17
C HIS A 493 -7.20 -11.94 -22.26
N PHE A 494 -7.40 -11.14 -21.21
CA PHE A 494 -6.56 -11.15 -20.02
C PHE A 494 -6.79 -12.51 -19.34
N LEU A 495 -5.83 -13.43 -19.47
CA LEU A 495 -5.74 -14.55 -18.54
C LEU A 495 -5.09 -14.01 -17.27
N MET A 496 -5.94 -13.65 -16.31
CA MET A 496 -5.53 -13.62 -14.91
C MET A 496 -5.03 -15.02 -14.55
N CYS A 497 -3.75 -15.16 -14.26
CA CYS A 497 -3.26 -16.35 -13.58
C CYS A 497 -3.75 -16.26 -12.13
N GLN A 498 -4.92 -16.83 -11.85
CA GLN A 498 -5.28 -17.18 -10.49
C GLN A 498 -4.46 -18.39 -10.09
N ASN A 499 -3.64 -18.22 -9.06
CA ASN A 499 -3.02 -19.31 -8.37
C ASN A 499 -4.08 -19.98 -7.48
N THR A 500 -4.90 -20.87 -8.05
CA THR A 500 -5.69 -21.80 -7.24
C THR A 500 -4.76 -22.95 -6.87
N GLY A 501 -4.44 -23.04 -5.57
CA GLY A 501 -3.66 -24.15 -5.03
C GLY A 501 -4.28 -25.50 -5.38
N GLY A 502 -3.42 -26.45 -5.77
CA GLY A 502 -3.74 -27.86 -5.90
C GLY A 502 -3.93 -28.34 -7.34
N ASN A 503 -2.85 -28.93 -7.88
CA ASN A 503 -2.79 -29.81 -9.06
C ASN A 503 -3.09 -29.19 -10.44
N LEU A 504 -2.01 -28.77 -11.11
CA LEU A 504 -1.96 -28.70 -12.56
C LEU A 504 -1.87 -30.15 -13.11
N ILE A 505 -2.99 -30.69 -13.59
CA ILE A 505 -2.98 -31.90 -14.42
C ILE A 505 -2.86 -31.43 -15.88
N PHE A 506 -1.69 -31.68 -16.48
CA PHE A 506 -1.54 -31.77 -17.93
C PHE A 506 -1.49 -33.25 -18.31
N TYR A 507 -2.37 -33.69 -19.21
CA TYR A 507 -2.18 -34.95 -19.93
C TYR A 507 -1.61 -34.64 -21.31
N GLN A 508 -0.38 -35.11 -21.59
CA GLN A 508 -0.11 -36.23 -22.49
C GLN A 508 1.42 -36.41 -22.64
N GLY A 509 1.93 -37.64 -22.40
CA GLY A 509 3.27 -38.05 -22.84
C GLY A 509 4.25 -38.64 -21.81
N SER A 510 3.88 -39.78 -21.20
CA SER A 510 4.75 -40.94 -20.87
C SER A 510 6.16 -40.73 -20.24
N ARG A 511 6.28 -40.90 -18.91
CA ARG A 511 6.93 -42.05 -18.22
C ARG A 511 7.07 -41.80 -16.71
N LYS A 512 6.75 -42.84 -15.92
CA LYS A 512 6.91 -42.97 -14.46
C LYS A 512 8.39 -42.96 -14.06
N MET A 513 8.73 -42.36 -12.91
CA MET A 513 9.74 -42.92 -11.98
C MET A 513 9.41 -42.56 -10.53
N GLU A 514 9.52 -43.56 -9.66
CA GLU A 514 9.29 -43.53 -8.22
C GLU A 514 10.60 -43.27 -7.44
N GLY A 515 10.46 -42.72 -6.22
CA GLY A 515 11.19 -43.24 -5.06
C GLY A 515 12.55 -42.61 -4.68
N ARG A 516 12.52 -41.90 -3.52
CA ARG A 516 13.59 -41.72 -2.50
C ARG A 516 14.90 -41.07 -2.94
N TYR A 517 15.23 -39.90 -2.36
CA TYR A 517 16.49 -39.68 -1.63
C TYR A 517 16.34 -38.44 -0.71
N TYR A 518 15.88 -38.70 0.52
CA TYR A 518 16.15 -37.85 1.68
C TYR A 518 17.67 -37.89 1.90
N LEU A 519 18.40 -36.85 1.48
CA LEU A 519 19.77 -36.47 1.93
C LEU A 519 20.42 -35.36 1.05
N VAL A 520 19.79 -34.91 -0.04
CA VAL A 520 20.36 -33.86 -0.93
C VAL A 520 20.12 -32.42 -0.43
N PHE A 521 19.26 -32.22 0.57
CA PHE A 521 18.85 -30.88 1.03
C PHE A 521 19.92 -30.08 1.77
N ILE A 522 21.04 -30.69 2.20
CA ILE A 522 22.12 -29.98 2.90
C ILE A 522 23.21 -29.46 1.92
N SER A 523 23.30 -30.01 0.70
CA SER A 523 24.23 -29.50 -0.32
C SER A 523 23.65 -28.37 -1.20
N PHE A 524 22.34 -28.12 -1.13
CA PHE A 524 21.69 -27.09 -1.95
C PHE A 524 21.87 -25.66 -1.41
N CYS A 525 22.23 -25.51 -0.13
CA CYS A 525 22.43 -24.21 0.52
C CYS A 525 23.82 -23.58 0.30
N ILE A 526 24.74 -24.25 -0.40
CA ILE A 526 26.08 -23.68 -0.72
C ILE A 526 26.26 -23.43 -2.23
N ILE A 527 25.34 -23.92 -3.08
CA ILE A 527 25.42 -23.72 -4.55
C ILE A 527 24.60 -22.49 -5.04
N HIS A 528 23.79 -21.87 -4.18
CA HIS A 528 23.01 -20.66 -4.54
C HIS A 528 23.83 -19.36 -4.67
N ILE A 529 25.17 -19.42 -4.62
CA ILE A 529 26.04 -18.24 -4.78
C ILE A 529 26.71 -18.18 -6.18
N VAL A 530 26.52 -19.16 -7.07
CA VAL A 530 27.28 -19.22 -8.35
C VAL A 530 26.39 -19.16 -9.62
N GLN A 531 25.10 -18.85 -9.52
CA GLN A 531 24.21 -18.88 -10.70
C GLN A 531 23.65 -17.50 -11.13
N ALA A 532 24.45 -16.44 -11.06
CA ALA A 532 24.04 -15.10 -11.51
C ALA A 532 24.40 -14.74 -12.97
N GLN A 533 25.14 -15.59 -13.70
CA GLN A 533 25.59 -15.27 -15.07
C GLN A 533 24.80 -15.94 -16.20
N GLN A 534 23.90 -16.88 -15.91
CA GLN A 534 23.24 -17.65 -16.96
C GLN A 534 22.23 -16.77 -17.72
N GLY A 535 22.60 -16.34 -18.93
CA GLY A 535 21.75 -15.60 -19.87
C GLY A 535 21.96 -14.08 -19.97
N PHE A 536 23.04 -13.54 -19.42
CA PHE A 536 23.45 -12.15 -19.74
C PHE A 536 24.15 -12.09 -21.10
N ILE A 537 23.88 -11.03 -21.86
CA ILE A 537 24.56 -10.74 -23.13
C ILE A 537 25.27 -9.39 -22.96
N SER A 538 26.58 -9.34 -23.19
CA SER A 538 27.37 -8.11 -23.07
C SER A 538 28.28 -8.00 -24.28
N LEU A 539 27.96 -7.08 -25.19
CA LEU A 539 28.73 -6.84 -26.40
C LEU A 539 29.56 -5.58 -26.26
N ASP A 540 30.86 -5.71 -26.52
CA ASP A 540 31.80 -4.61 -26.73
C ASP A 540 31.77 -4.26 -28.23
N CYS A 541 31.12 -3.14 -28.56
CA CYS A 541 30.83 -2.80 -29.94
C CYS A 541 32.07 -2.23 -30.62
N GLY A 542 32.48 -2.84 -31.74
CA GLY A 542 33.68 -2.42 -32.46
C GLY A 542 34.97 -3.06 -31.95
N LEU A 543 34.92 -3.92 -30.93
CA LEU A 543 36.04 -4.76 -30.52
C LEU A 543 36.48 -5.66 -31.70
N PRO A 544 37.79 -5.74 -32.02
CA PRO A 544 38.29 -6.58 -33.11
C PRO A 544 37.90 -8.06 -32.96
N THR A 545 37.61 -8.73 -34.07
CA THR A 545 37.21 -10.16 -34.12
C THR A 545 38.24 -11.13 -33.57
N ASN A 546 39.51 -10.70 -33.49
CA ASN A 546 40.60 -11.54 -33.00
C ASN A 546 40.68 -11.58 -31.47
N ASP A 547 39.94 -10.70 -30.78
CA ASP A 547 39.92 -10.67 -29.32
C ASP A 547 38.91 -11.69 -28.79
N SER A 548 39.39 -12.56 -27.90
CA SER A 548 38.52 -13.50 -27.18
C SER A 548 37.63 -12.76 -26.18
N PRO A 549 36.46 -13.34 -25.82
CA PRO A 549 35.67 -12.83 -24.72
C PRO A 549 36.51 -12.66 -23.46
N TYR A 550 36.31 -11.56 -22.74
CA TYR A 550 37.11 -11.20 -21.57
C TYR A 550 36.23 -10.82 -20.40
N ILE A 551 36.75 -10.99 -19.17
CA ILE A 551 36.09 -10.54 -17.95
C ILE A 551 36.49 -9.08 -17.70
N GLU A 552 35.50 -8.18 -17.64
CA GLU A 552 35.74 -6.77 -17.33
C GLU A 552 36.06 -6.63 -15.82
N PRO A 553 37.20 -6.01 -15.44
CA PRO A 553 37.68 -6.04 -14.05
C PRO A 553 36.79 -5.34 -13.02
N VAL A 554 36.09 -4.27 -13.40
CA VAL A 554 35.30 -3.45 -12.46
C VAL A 554 33.98 -4.12 -12.11
N THR A 555 33.34 -4.73 -13.09
CA THR A 555 32.03 -5.38 -12.96
C THR A 555 32.17 -6.88 -12.74
N GLY A 556 33.19 -7.53 -13.27
CA GLY A 556 33.31 -9.00 -13.29
C GLY A 556 32.42 -9.66 -14.34
N LEU A 557 31.88 -8.91 -15.31
CA LEU A 557 31.04 -9.42 -16.39
C LEU A 557 31.87 -9.82 -17.60
N VAL A 558 31.47 -10.90 -18.27
CA VAL A 558 32.09 -11.34 -19.53
C VAL A 558 31.55 -10.48 -20.67
N PHE A 559 32.45 -9.85 -21.43
CA PHE A 559 32.16 -9.12 -22.67
C PHE A 559 32.78 -9.83 -23.88
N SER A 560 32.08 -9.80 -25.01
CA SER A 560 32.49 -10.37 -26.30
C SER A 560 32.37 -9.34 -27.41
N SER A 561 33.08 -9.56 -28.52
CA SER A 561 32.91 -8.73 -29.72
C SER A 561 31.48 -8.79 -30.26
N ASP A 562 31.05 -7.70 -30.87
CA ASP A 562 29.73 -7.58 -31.50
C ASP A 562 29.67 -8.08 -32.95
N ALA A 563 30.81 -8.51 -33.51
CA ALA A 563 30.97 -8.81 -34.94
C ALA A 563 29.99 -9.86 -35.49
N ASP A 564 29.64 -10.89 -34.70
CA ASP A 564 28.71 -11.95 -35.13
C ASP A 564 27.23 -11.52 -35.06
N HIS A 565 26.95 -10.34 -34.48
CA HIS A 565 25.60 -9.84 -34.26
C HIS A 565 25.20 -8.71 -35.21
N ILE A 566 26.12 -8.22 -36.05
CA ILE A 566 25.91 -7.09 -36.97
C ILE A 566 26.68 -7.28 -38.27
N GLN A 567 26.06 -6.92 -39.41
CA GLN A 567 26.66 -7.11 -40.74
C GLN A 567 27.32 -5.85 -41.33
N SER A 568 27.14 -4.70 -40.69
CA SER A 568 27.56 -3.39 -41.20
C SER A 568 28.28 -2.56 -40.13
N GLY A 569 28.84 -1.43 -40.56
CA GLY A 569 29.55 -0.50 -39.68
C GLY A 569 31.05 -0.76 -39.57
N LYS A 570 31.76 0.23 -39.04
CA LYS A 570 33.22 0.24 -38.87
C LYS A 570 33.56 0.40 -37.40
N SER A 571 34.68 -0.18 -36.99
CA SER A 571 35.21 -0.01 -35.63
C SER A 571 35.93 1.33 -35.48
N GLY A 572 35.70 1.99 -34.36
CA GLY A 572 36.41 3.16 -33.87
C GLY A 572 36.92 2.93 -32.46
N ARG A 573 37.91 3.72 -32.05
CA ARG A 573 38.44 3.73 -30.68
C ARG A 573 38.47 5.16 -30.19
N ILE A 574 38.16 5.37 -28.93
CA ILE A 574 38.22 6.70 -28.33
C ILE A 574 39.67 7.19 -28.23
N GLN A 575 39.82 8.50 -28.06
CA GLN A 575 41.12 9.14 -27.90
C GLN A 575 41.83 8.65 -26.63
N LYS A 576 43.15 8.44 -26.72
CA LYS A 576 43.95 7.75 -25.69
C LYS A 576 43.90 8.41 -24.31
N ASP A 577 43.83 9.74 -24.26
CA ASP A 577 43.72 10.55 -23.04
C ASP A 577 42.35 10.42 -22.35
N LEU A 578 41.32 9.94 -23.05
CA LEU A 578 39.98 9.70 -22.52
C LEU A 578 39.77 8.25 -22.04
N GLU A 579 40.72 7.34 -22.32
CA GLU A 579 40.62 5.93 -21.94
C GLU A 579 40.61 5.73 -20.43
N THR A 580 41.30 6.58 -19.67
CA THR A 580 41.36 6.47 -18.19
C THR A 580 40.05 6.79 -17.48
N LEU A 581 39.10 7.42 -18.19
CA LEU A 581 37.79 7.81 -17.65
C LEU A 581 36.72 6.72 -17.84
N HIS A 582 37.02 5.65 -18.56
CA HIS A 582 36.04 4.67 -19.00
C HIS A 582 36.50 3.23 -18.73
N ILE A 583 35.54 2.34 -18.49
CA ILE A 583 35.82 0.90 -18.42
C ILE A 583 36.06 0.34 -19.83
N LYS A 584 36.76 -0.80 -19.92
CA LYS A 584 37.17 -1.43 -21.18
C LYS A 584 36.09 -1.49 -22.29
N PRO A 585 34.85 -1.93 -22.05
CA PRO A 585 33.83 -2.03 -23.10
C PRO A 585 33.37 -0.70 -23.70
N TYR A 586 33.85 0.43 -23.17
CA TYR A 586 33.50 1.76 -23.68
C TYR A 586 34.68 2.45 -24.40
N LEU A 587 35.81 1.75 -24.54
CA LEU A 587 36.99 2.26 -25.24
C LEU A 587 36.87 2.11 -26.76
N PHE A 588 36.11 1.11 -27.20
CA PHE A 588 35.77 0.89 -28.59
C PHE A 588 34.32 1.30 -28.86
N LEU A 589 34.03 1.54 -30.13
CA LEU A 589 32.68 1.74 -30.63
C LEU A 589 32.56 1.25 -32.06
N ARG A 590 31.34 0.90 -32.45
CA ARG A 590 30.98 0.70 -33.85
C ARG A 590 30.20 1.90 -34.36
N TYR A 591 30.65 2.48 -35.47
CA TYR A 591 29.96 3.59 -36.14
C TYR A 591 29.51 3.19 -37.54
N PHE A 592 28.46 3.84 -38.02
CA PHE A 592 27.77 3.46 -39.25
C PHE A 592 27.79 4.62 -40.26
N PRO A 593 28.85 4.70 -41.11
CA PRO A 593 28.92 5.72 -42.16
C PRO A 593 27.89 5.49 -43.26
N ASP A 594 27.61 4.21 -43.54
CA ASP A 594 26.76 3.74 -44.63
C ASP A 594 25.46 3.14 -44.07
N GLY A 595 24.35 3.31 -44.82
CA GLY A 595 23.05 2.75 -44.47
C GLY A 595 22.20 3.63 -43.53
N VAL A 596 20.89 3.64 -43.77
CA VAL A 596 19.92 4.43 -43.00
C VAL A 596 19.50 3.71 -41.71
N ARG A 597 19.50 2.37 -41.71
CA ARG A 597 19.06 1.53 -40.59
C ARG A 597 20.01 0.36 -40.44
N ASN A 598 20.68 0.26 -39.28
CA ASN A 598 21.66 -0.77 -38.97
C ASN A 598 21.19 -1.52 -37.72
N CYS A 599 20.94 -2.83 -37.83
CA CYS A 599 20.27 -3.61 -36.78
C CYS A 599 21.12 -4.78 -36.30
N TYR A 600 21.38 -4.81 -34.99
CA TYR A 600 21.90 -6.00 -34.31
C TYR A 600 20.82 -7.06 -34.24
N THR A 601 21.18 -8.32 -34.45
CA THR A 601 20.31 -9.47 -34.22
C THR A 601 20.87 -10.30 -33.07
N LEU A 602 20.10 -10.39 -31.99
CA LEU A 602 20.51 -11.04 -30.75
C LEU A 602 19.59 -12.21 -30.43
N ASP A 603 20.18 -13.35 -30.08
CA ASP A 603 19.44 -14.51 -29.59
C ASP A 603 19.00 -14.26 -28.15
N VAL A 604 17.69 -14.32 -27.91
CA VAL A 604 17.08 -14.03 -26.61
C VAL A 604 16.06 -15.11 -26.25
N LEU A 605 15.75 -15.21 -24.97
CA LEU A 605 14.65 -16.05 -24.50
C LEU A 605 13.31 -15.37 -24.74
N GLN A 606 12.45 -16.01 -25.54
CA GLN A 606 11.09 -15.54 -25.81
C GLN A 606 10.29 -15.41 -24.50
N ASN A 607 9.51 -14.34 -24.38
CA ASN A 607 8.64 -14.07 -23.22
C ASN A 607 9.37 -13.92 -21.87
N ILE A 608 10.69 -13.70 -21.89
CA ILE A 608 11.48 -13.40 -20.69
C ILE A 608 11.82 -11.92 -20.65
N LYS A 609 11.74 -11.30 -19.47
CA LYS A 609 11.99 -9.87 -19.31
C LYS A 609 13.50 -9.56 -19.39
N TYR A 610 13.87 -8.65 -20.28
CA TYR A 610 15.24 -8.13 -20.39
C TYR A 610 15.29 -6.66 -20.03
N LEU A 611 16.30 -6.28 -19.24
CA LEU A 611 16.81 -4.92 -19.17
C LEU A 611 17.88 -4.78 -20.24
N ILE A 612 17.67 -3.85 -21.16
CA ILE A 612 18.52 -3.60 -22.33
C ILE A 612 19.14 -2.22 -22.15
N LYS A 613 20.47 -2.15 -22.13
CA LYS A 613 21.24 -0.90 -22.10
C LYS A 613 22.00 -0.75 -23.41
N ALA A 614 21.89 0.42 -24.02
CA ALA A 614 22.74 0.87 -25.11
C ALA A 614 23.61 2.02 -24.59
N VAL A 615 24.93 1.84 -24.70
CA VAL A 615 25.93 2.81 -24.21
C VAL A 615 26.54 3.54 -25.39
N PHE A 616 26.61 4.86 -25.29
CA PHE A 616 27.13 5.74 -26.33
C PHE A 616 28.23 6.62 -25.75
N VAL A 617 29.49 6.26 -25.98
CA VAL A 617 30.66 7.06 -25.63
C VAL A 617 31.31 7.55 -26.91
N TYR A 618 31.28 8.87 -27.13
CA TYR A 618 31.87 9.46 -28.33
C TYR A 618 33.39 9.40 -28.29
N GLY A 619 33.99 9.98 -27.24
CA GLY A 619 35.42 9.95 -27.00
C GLY A 619 36.30 10.43 -28.17
N ASN A 620 35.82 11.34 -29.02
CA ASN A 620 36.57 11.90 -30.16
C ASN A 620 37.14 10.85 -31.14
N TYR A 621 36.44 9.73 -31.35
CA TYR A 621 36.96 8.63 -32.19
C TYR A 621 37.25 9.01 -33.65
N ASP A 622 36.65 10.11 -34.15
CA ASP A 622 36.81 10.62 -35.51
C ASP A 622 37.65 11.92 -35.58
N GLY A 623 38.28 12.30 -34.46
CA GLY A 623 39.16 13.46 -34.32
C GLY A 623 38.64 14.51 -33.31
N PRO A 624 39.54 15.32 -32.72
CA PRO A 624 39.18 16.27 -31.68
C PRO A 624 38.29 17.41 -32.20
N ASN A 625 37.34 17.84 -31.37
CA ASN A 625 36.51 19.04 -31.56
C ASN A 625 35.63 19.08 -32.83
N LYS A 626 35.35 17.94 -33.48
CA LYS A 626 34.38 17.93 -34.59
C LYS A 626 32.92 18.13 -34.14
N TRP A 627 32.60 17.89 -32.87
CA TRP A 627 31.21 17.74 -32.39
C TRP A 627 30.80 18.61 -31.19
N ALA A 628 30.97 19.94 -31.29
CA ALA A 628 30.20 20.87 -30.44
C ALA A 628 28.66 20.85 -30.71
N ARG A 629 28.12 19.84 -31.41
CA ARG A 629 26.76 19.84 -31.99
C ARG A 629 26.04 18.47 -32.06
N VAL A 630 26.51 17.43 -31.38
CA VAL A 630 25.69 16.21 -31.21
C VAL A 630 24.76 16.43 -30.03
N ASP A 631 23.46 16.50 -30.31
CA ASP A 631 22.43 16.64 -29.29
C ASP A 631 22.29 15.33 -28.50
N LEU A 632 23.08 15.24 -27.42
CA LEU A 632 22.94 14.21 -26.37
C LEU A 632 22.09 14.74 -25.20
N GLU A 633 21.09 15.59 -25.48
CA GLU A 633 20.25 16.24 -24.47
C GLU A 633 21.10 16.91 -23.35
N GLY A 634 22.23 17.54 -23.73
CA GLY A 634 23.09 18.28 -22.81
C GLY A 634 24.16 17.47 -22.04
N LYS A 635 24.34 16.18 -22.32
CA LYS A 635 25.40 15.36 -21.69
C LYS A 635 26.68 15.34 -22.52
N VAL A 636 27.63 16.19 -22.17
CA VAL A 636 28.94 16.25 -22.81
C VAL A 636 29.69 14.93 -22.53
N ASN A 637 30.02 14.18 -23.60
CA ASN A 637 30.85 12.95 -23.64
C ASN A 637 30.19 11.56 -23.53
N GLY A 638 28.88 11.45 -23.32
CA GLY A 638 28.19 10.16 -23.51
C GLY A 638 26.82 10.05 -22.87
N THR A 639 26.06 9.03 -23.29
CA THR A 639 24.75 8.70 -22.70
C THR A 639 24.54 7.19 -22.62
N VAL A 640 23.63 6.79 -21.73
CA VAL A 640 23.18 5.40 -21.57
C VAL A 640 21.67 5.40 -21.68
N GLU A 641 21.15 4.78 -22.73
CA GLU A 641 19.72 4.55 -22.89
C GLU A 641 19.39 3.16 -22.34
N GLU A 642 18.39 3.09 -21.46
CA GLU A 642 17.97 1.84 -20.85
C GLU A 642 16.47 1.63 -21.08
N VAL A 643 16.13 0.44 -21.57
CA VAL A 643 14.75 -0.01 -21.79
C VAL A 643 14.56 -1.39 -21.18
N ILE A 644 13.41 -1.62 -20.56
CA ILE A 644 12.97 -2.96 -20.17
C ILE A 644 11.97 -3.45 -21.21
N HIS A 645 12.25 -4.61 -21.81
CA HIS A 645 11.46 -5.17 -22.90
C HIS A 645 11.27 -6.69 -22.71
N VAL A 646 10.14 -7.21 -23.19
CA VAL A 646 9.85 -8.65 -23.26
C VAL A 646 9.81 -9.03 -24.74
N PRO A 647 10.81 -9.75 -25.27
CA PRO A 647 10.88 -10.11 -26.67
C PRO A 647 9.80 -11.16 -27.00
N ARG A 648 9.13 -10.95 -28.13
CA ARG A 648 8.04 -11.83 -28.61
C ARG A 648 8.52 -13.04 -29.40
N SER A 649 9.80 -13.07 -29.74
CA SER A 649 10.50 -14.14 -30.45
C SER A 649 11.78 -14.49 -29.71
N ASN A 650 12.41 -15.58 -30.11
CA ASN A 650 13.76 -15.97 -29.66
C ASN A 650 14.88 -15.15 -30.31
N SER A 651 14.52 -14.15 -31.13
CA SER A 651 15.42 -13.21 -31.78
C SER A 651 14.92 -11.79 -31.51
N LEU A 652 15.82 -10.89 -31.13
CA LEU A 652 15.55 -9.47 -30.87
C LEU A 652 16.43 -8.61 -31.76
N GLN A 653 15.80 -7.66 -32.46
CA GLN A 653 16.52 -6.68 -33.25
C GLN A 653 16.65 -5.34 -32.52
N ILE A 654 17.88 -4.85 -32.40
CA ILE A 654 18.19 -3.52 -31.87
C ILE A 654 18.77 -2.68 -33.01
N CYS A 655 18.04 -1.66 -33.45
CA CYS A 655 18.40 -0.88 -34.63
C CYS A 655 18.85 0.54 -34.28
N LEU A 656 19.97 0.96 -34.86
CA LEU A 656 20.38 2.36 -34.96
C LEU A 656 19.89 2.93 -36.29
N VAL A 657 19.10 4.00 -36.23
CA VAL A 657 18.53 4.66 -37.40
C VAL A 657 19.15 6.04 -37.55
N LYS A 658 19.69 6.33 -38.74
CA LYS A 658 20.25 7.64 -39.07
C LYS A 658 19.10 8.61 -39.36
N THR A 659 18.93 9.60 -38.49
CA THR A 659 17.86 10.62 -38.59
C THR A 659 18.35 12.00 -39.03
N GLY A 660 19.67 12.17 -39.22
CA GLY A 660 20.27 13.44 -39.65
C GLY A 660 21.66 13.24 -40.26
N ASN A 661 22.47 14.31 -40.27
CA ASN A 661 23.79 14.33 -40.89
C ASN A 661 24.89 13.68 -40.02
N SER A 662 24.61 13.38 -38.75
CA SER A 662 25.54 12.70 -37.86
C SER A 662 25.66 11.22 -38.17
N LEU A 663 26.79 10.62 -37.80
CA LEU A 663 27.02 9.18 -37.93
C LEU A 663 26.52 8.47 -36.67
N PRO A 664 25.56 7.54 -36.77
CA PRO A 664 25.18 6.71 -35.65
C PRO A 664 26.36 5.87 -35.17
N PHE A 665 26.49 5.70 -33.86
CA PHE A 665 27.47 4.82 -33.25
C PHE A 665 26.92 4.18 -31.99
N VAL A 666 27.55 3.11 -31.49
CA VAL A 666 27.27 2.47 -30.20
C VAL A 666 28.56 1.88 -29.65
N SER A 667 28.77 2.00 -28.34
CA SER A 667 29.97 1.50 -27.64
C SER A 667 29.73 0.15 -26.99
N ALA A 668 28.55 -0.06 -26.38
CA ALA A 668 28.20 -1.36 -25.80
C ALA A 668 26.70 -1.64 -25.86
N LEU A 669 26.35 -2.92 -26.00
CA LEU A 669 25.00 -3.45 -25.83
C LEU A 669 24.98 -4.46 -24.68
N GLU A 670 24.19 -4.18 -23.65
CA GLU A 670 24.11 -5.01 -22.44
C GLU A 670 22.67 -5.44 -22.19
N LEU A 671 22.40 -6.74 -22.25
CA LEU A 671 21.11 -7.33 -21.94
C LEU A 671 21.20 -8.15 -20.66
N ARG A 672 20.30 -7.87 -19.73
CA ARG A 672 20.25 -8.50 -18.40
C ARG A 672 18.89 -9.15 -18.20
N LEU A 673 18.89 -10.43 -17.84
CA LEU A 673 17.67 -11.12 -17.46
C LEU A 673 17.11 -10.52 -16.17
N LEU A 674 15.85 -10.15 -16.20
CA LEU A 674 15.10 -9.73 -15.03
C LEU A 674 14.11 -10.82 -14.64
N ARG A 675 13.81 -10.91 -13.34
CA ARG A 675 12.69 -11.72 -12.88
C ARG A 675 11.39 -11.12 -13.42
N ASN A 676 10.45 -11.99 -13.76
CA ASN A 676 9.16 -11.57 -14.33
C ASN A 676 8.34 -10.70 -13.35
N ASP A 677 8.58 -10.84 -12.05
CA ASP A 677 8.01 -10.04 -10.95
C ASP A 677 8.66 -8.64 -10.78
N THR A 678 9.75 -8.34 -11.48
CA THR A 678 10.47 -7.06 -11.36
C THR A 678 9.93 -6.07 -12.38
N TYR A 679 9.52 -4.86 -11.97
CA TYR A 679 8.84 -3.88 -12.85
C TYR A 679 7.61 -4.46 -13.54
N VAL A 680 6.61 -4.92 -12.76
CA VAL A 680 5.36 -5.49 -13.28
C VAL A 680 4.53 -4.41 -13.95
N VAL A 681 4.59 -4.35 -15.28
CA VAL A 681 3.76 -3.47 -16.11
C VAL A 681 3.14 -4.29 -17.24
N PRO A 682 1.85 -4.09 -17.58
CA PRO A 682 1.19 -4.85 -18.63
C PRO A 682 1.64 -4.42 -20.03
N ASP A 683 2.25 -5.35 -20.77
CA ASP A 683 2.53 -5.35 -22.22
C ASP A 683 3.16 -4.09 -22.83
N VAL A 684 3.95 -3.35 -22.05
CA VAL A 684 4.70 -2.19 -22.52
C VAL A 684 6.18 -2.32 -22.20
N SER A 685 7.01 -1.74 -23.08
CA SER A 685 8.43 -1.55 -22.77
C SER A 685 8.59 -0.32 -21.90
N LEU A 686 9.47 -0.37 -20.91
CA LEU A 686 9.72 0.75 -20.01
C LEU A 686 11.00 1.45 -20.40
N LYS A 687 10.96 2.78 -20.59
CA LYS A 687 12.17 3.60 -20.67
C LYS A 687 12.57 4.04 -19.26
N LYS A 688 13.85 3.91 -18.91
CA LYS A 688 14.40 4.45 -17.66
C LYS A 688 14.36 5.99 -17.69
N LEU A 689 13.76 6.59 -16.67
CA LEU A 689 13.86 8.04 -16.41
C LEU A 689 15.00 8.34 -15.42
N PHE A 690 14.94 7.75 -14.23
CA PHE A 690 15.99 7.83 -13.23
C PHE A 690 16.01 6.58 -12.36
N ARG A 691 17.15 6.28 -11.74
CA ARG A 691 17.31 5.22 -10.74
C ARG A 691 18.30 5.71 -9.69
N ARG A 692 17.80 5.94 -8.47
CA ARG A 692 18.55 6.62 -7.40
C ARG A 692 18.51 5.85 -6.09
N TYR A 693 19.58 5.94 -5.32
CA TYR A 693 19.61 5.49 -3.93
C TYR A 693 19.96 6.65 -3.00
N TYR A 694 19.34 6.69 -1.83
CA TYR A 694 19.33 7.87 -0.97
C TYR A 694 20.34 7.75 0.17
N ARG A 695 21.61 7.89 -0.19
CA ARG A 695 22.75 7.85 0.74
C ARG A 695 23.76 8.91 0.33
N GLN A 696 24.39 9.55 1.31
CA GLN A 696 25.51 10.43 1.06
C GLN A 696 26.70 9.59 0.58
N SER A 697 26.88 9.55 -0.74
CA SER A 697 27.93 8.80 -1.42
C SER A 697 28.09 9.35 -2.85
N ASP A 698 29.24 9.09 -3.45
CA ASP A 698 29.57 9.29 -4.85
C ASP A 698 29.61 7.97 -5.64
N ARG A 699 29.43 6.82 -4.96
CA ARG A 699 29.55 5.48 -5.55
C ARG A 699 28.35 5.15 -6.43
N LEU A 700 28.58 4.62 -7.62
CA LEU A 700 27.53 3.96 -8.41
C LEU A 700 27.37 2.51 -7.91
N ILE A 701 26.12 2.07 -7.74
CA ILE A 701 25.82 0.67 -7.44
C ILE A 701 25.41 -0.01 -8.75
N ARG A 702 26.12 -1.09 -9.11
CA ARG A 702 25.81 -1.99 -10.22
C ARG A 702 26.31 -3.39 -9.86
N TYR A 703 26.35 -4.33 -10.82
CA TYR A 703 26.91 -5.64 -10.55
C TYR A 703 28.39 -5.54 -10.08
N PRO A 704 28.81 -6.31 -9.06
CA PRO A 704 28.10 -7.41 -8.40
C PRO A 704 27.15 -7.02 -7.25
N ASP A 705 27.12 -5.76 -6.81
CA ASP A 705 26.27 -5.31 -5.70
C ASP A 705 24.76 -5.38 -6.04
N ASP A 706 24.40 -5.16 -7.31
CA ASP A 706 23.08 -5.45 -7.85
C ASP A 706 23.15 -6.65 -8.81
N VAL A 707 22.54 -7.77 -8.41
CA VAL A 707 22.53 -9.02 -9.18
C VAL A 707 21.90 -8.89 -10.56
N PHE A 708 21.10 -7.86 -10.82
CA PHE A 708 20.50 -7.58 -12.14
C PHE A 708 21.29 -6.55 -12.96
N ASP A 709 22.46 -6.13 -12.47
CA ASP A 709 23.34 -5.11 -13.10
C ASP A 709 22.60 -3.80 -13.47
N ARG A 710 21.62 -3.41 -12.62
CA ARG A 710 20.99 -2.09 -12.71
C ARG A 710 21.95 -1.05 -12.16
N ILE A 711 22.10 0.06 -12.87
CA ILE A 711 22.96 1.17 -12.43
C ILE A 711 22.14 2.13 -11.56
N TRP A 712 22.47 2.23 -10.28
CA TRP A 712 21.88 3.17 -9.33
C TRP A 712 22.85 4.32 -9.04
N SER A 713 22.34 5.54 -9.15
CA SER A 713 23.11 6.75 -8.82
C SER A 713 22.80 7.23 -7.40
N PRO A 714 23.80 7.70 -6.65
CA PRO A 714 23.52 8.31 -5.35
C PRO A 714 22.75 9.61 -5.54
N PHE A 715 21.83 9.88 -4.63
CA PHE A 715 21.16 11.17 -4.53
C PHE A 715 20.97 11.54 -3.07
N PHE A 716 21.50 12.68 -2.67
CA PHE A 716 21.42 13.15 -1.30
C PHE A 716 21.38 14.67 -1.29
N LEU A 717 20.33 15.23 -0.71
CA LEU A 717 20.18 16.69 -0.61
C LEU A 717 20.93 17.22 0.62
N PRO A 718 21.53 18.42 0.56
CA PRO A 718 22.29 18.99 1.67
C PRO A 718 21.52 19.08 2.99
N GLU A 719 20.20 19.29 2.92
CA GLU A 719 19.29 19.39 4.06
C GLU A 719 18.88 18.03 4.66
N TRP A 720 19.26 16.92 4.04
CA TRP A 720 18.92 15.58 4.54
C TRP A 720 19.92 15.09 5.58
N LYS A 721 19.41 14.40 6.61
CA LYS A 721 20.23 13.73 7.61
C LYS A 721 20.22 12.23 7.38
N GLN A 722 21.39 11.63 7.15
CA GLN A 722 21.50 10.19 6.93
C GLN A 722 21.30 9.44 8.25
N ILE A 723 20.39 8.46 8.27
CA ILE A 723 20.11 7.60 9.42
C ILE A 723 20.57 6.18 9.08
N THR A 724 21.39 5.58 9.94
CA THR A 724 21.79 4.16 9.83
C THR A 724 21.06 3.34 10.89
N THR A 725 20.33 2.31 10.48
CA THR A 725 19.63 1.37 11.38
C THR A 725 20.02 -0.08 11.07
N THR A 726 20.17 -0.89 12.12
CA THR A 726 20.43 -2.34 12.01
C THR A 726 19.15 -3.18 11.96
N LEU A 727 17.97 -2.55 12.04
CA LEU A 727 16.65 -3.21 12.18
C LEU A 727 16.00 -3.69 10.87
N LEU A 728 16.70 -3.58 9.73
CA LEU A 728 16.17 -3.91 8.39
C LEU A 728 17.01 -4.94 7.61
N ARG A 729 17.83 -5.74 8.31
CA ARG A 729 18.51 -6.89 7.69
C ARG A 729 17.64 -8.14 7.72
#